data_AF-A0A0F7SR05-F1
#
_entry.id   AF-A0A0F7SR05-F1
#
_cell.length_a   1.000
_cell.length_b   1.000
_cell.length_c   1.000
_cell.angle_alpha   90.00
_cell.angle_beta   90.00
_cell.angle_gamma   90.00
#
_symmetry.space_group_name_H-M   'P 1'
#
loop_
_entity.id
_entity.type
_entity.pdbx_description
1 polymer ?
#
loop_
_entity_poly.entity_id
_entity_poly.type
_entity_poly.pdbx_seq_one_letter_code
_entity_poly.pdbx_strand_id
1 'polypeptide(L)'
;MHPNLPQTNQGTRISQMIVLDRSRLADYEACHRDVFPGVLAALRRAHIFDYSIHLYDIPALNPNPILVATMRYCGSDFERDMSSVAQDTETHRWWKMVDPMQKSLVEGATGSASGPGWWIDGKEMTDRPIQPAYPMAFKLLRQPASKFSSRLGQLTLTRSGPSSEPAPSEHSIILPTPGLLRKTTQGAVPHLTNDNLDRLQDSVPLAHVSLSSFYTHPQTIPAISKASSSRPLHKFLVFSPSTTILSLSLSDPGSSSPPPPAAGNTQLCFSSVRGTHSVAFGDFYRAALSLRPDIIWSPSDLFSGSVAPTGTGKNSRGRKEQRGVERTINWLAELILARQSIDPNERPAIWVELMGGAEPRNRRAFSQSLIDPPPVNIELTEPLDKEVTGYVLPLSALRHRLHPSDSASRSIQGIQHHPSPTPLFIQEINSLLESSLEELSAEKPRYAPAALSPFEMLDLVERGWDLFDYTPAEEAAEAGVAFSFEFPVPTETESTEPEDIGINLYDPRFEFDFTPLKPTGKKTLVSHPTFDQNPIQHCPLSKIDVEKDTQPAFTKAYIHHLLLTHEMLSNLLIATHNNAHLDAFFSSIRHLLSGPDGPARFAAEKARFFSHYAQTTEELEQGWQGRAGVKFVRGKGSMGKDRDLQKAKKDIEQGKGESVKYVVPGVESMQQ
;
A
#
# COMPACT_ATOMS: atom_id res chain seq x y z
N MET A 1 -10.32 -17.20 30.84
CA MET A 1 -9.81 -18.08 29.78
C MET A 1 -11.02 -18.69 29.08
N HIS A 2 -11.53 -18.04 28.03
CA HIS A 2 -12.52 -18.65 27.16
C HIS A 2 -11.75 -19.43 26.08
N PRO A 3 -12.04 -20.72 25.85
CA PRO A 3 -11.40 -21.48 24.78
C PRO A 3 -11.79 -20.85 23.44
N ASN A 4 -10.79 -20.65 22.57
CA ASN A 4 -10.95 -20.12 21.22
C ASN A 4 -12.09 -20.86 20.51
N LEU A 5 -13.15 -20.14 20.13
CA LEU A 5 -14.14 -20.68 19.19
C LEU A 5 -13.42 -20.82 17.83
N PRO A 6 -13.43 -22.00 17.21
CA PRO A 6 -12.70 -22.21 15.97
C PRO A 6 -13.35 -21.48 14.78
N GLN A 7 -12.51 -21.11 13.82
CA GLN A 7 -12.77 -20.16 12.73
C GLN A 7 -13.88 -20.60 11.76
N THR A 8 -14.65 -19.66 11.18
CA THR A 8 -15.83 -19.99 10.35
C THR A 8 -15.54 -20.48 8.91
N ASN A 9 -14.28 -20.60 8.56
CA ASN A 9 -13.83 -21.04 7.22
C ASN A 9 -12.73 -22.12 7.29
N GLN A 10 -12.41 -22.59 8.48
CA GLN A 10 -11.62 -23.80 8.71
C GLN A 10 -12.55 -24.86 9.29
N GLY A 11 -12.42 -26.13 8.88
CA GLY A 11 -13.23 -27.23 9.38
C GLY A 11 -13.83 -28.12 8.28
N THR A 12 -14.12 -29.37 8.64
CA THR A 12 -14.69 -30.38 7.75
C THR A 12 -16.16 -30.05 7.46
N ARG A 13 -16.56 -30.05 6.19
CA ARG A 13 -17.97 -29.92 5.81
C ARG A 13 -18.65 -31.28 5.91
N ILE A 14 -19.78 -31.30 6.58
CA ILE A 14 -20.60 -32.49 6.78
C ILE A 14 -21.92 -32.23 6.08
N SER A 15 -22.30 -33.15 5.20
CA SER A 15 -23.63 -33.17 4.57
C SER A 15 -24.34 -34.44 5.02
N GLN A 16 -25.59 -34.33 5.41
CA GLN A 16 -26.41 -35.48 5.80
C GLN A 16 -27.80 -35.39 5.16
N MET A 17 -28.45 -36.54 4.99
CA MET A 17 -29.80 -36.60 4.41
C MET A 17 -30.78 -37.41 5.27
N ILE A 18 -32.05 -37.02 5.24
CA ILE A 18 -33.16 -37.78 5.85
C ILE A 18 -34.45 -37.52 5.08
N VAL A 19 -35.46 -38.37 5.27
CA VAL A 19 -36.80 -38.17 4.69
C VAL A 19 -37.71 -37.50 5.71
N LEU A 20 -38.52 -36.55 5.27
CA LEU A 20 -39.55 -35.89 6.07
C LEU A 20 -40.93 -36.49 5.75
N ASP A 21 -41.74 -36.79 6.75
CA ASP A 21 -43.15 -37.12 6.53
C ASP A 21 -43.88 -35.90 5.95
N ARG A 22 -44.37 -36.03 4.72
CA ARG A 22 -45.06 -34.95 4.01
C ARG A 22 -46.22 -34.38 4.82
N SER A 23 -46.92 -35.21 5.61
CA SER A 23 -48.04 -34.76 6.44
C SER A 23 -47.63 -33.84 7.59
N ARG A 24 -46.35 -33.82 7.95
CA ARG A 24 -45.77 -33.07 9.07
C ARG A 24 -44.94 -31.86 8.62
N LEU A 25 -44.95 -31.52 7.32
CA LEU A 25 -44.13 -30.45 6.75
C LEU A 25 -44.31 -29.09 7.45
N ALA A 26 -45.56 -28.66 7.63
CA ALA A 26 -45.85 -27.37 8.27
C ALA A 26 -45.37 -27.32 9.74
N ASP A 27 -45.52 -28.42 10.48
CA ASP A 27 -45.07 -28.53 11.86
C ASP A 27 -43.53 -28.49 11.94
N TYR A 28 -42.86 -29.12 10.97
CA TYR A 28 -41.40 -29.13 10.86
C TYR A 28 -40.84 -27.73 10.56
N GLU A 29 -41.43 -27.01 9.61
CA GLU A 29 -41.05 -25.63 9.29
C GLU A 29 -41.27 -24.68 10.47
N ALA A 30 -42.39 -24.84 11.19
CA ALA A 30 -42.71 -24.02 12.35
C ALA A 30 -41.67 -24.22 13.46
N CYS A 31 -41.31 -25.46 13.79
CA CYS A 31 -40.33 -25.69 14.84
C CYS A 31 -38.92 -25.24 14.42
N HIS A 32 -38.50 -25.42 13.16
CA HIS A 32 -37.17 -24.99 12.69
C HIS A 32 -37.03 -23.49 12.49
N ARG A 33 -38.14 -22.74 12.44
CA ARG A 33 -38.12 -21.28 12.54
C ARG A 33 -37.74 -20.79 13.94
N ASP A 34 -38.18 -21.54 14.97
CA ASP A 34 -38.01 -21.20 16.39
C ASP A 34 -37.26 -22.32 17.14
N VAL A 35 -36.06 -22.68 16.64
CA VAL A 35 -35.22 -23.72 17.24
C VAL A 35 -34.89 -23.39 18.70
N PHE A 36 -34.90 -24.39 19.57
CA PHE A 36 -34.59 -24.21 20.99
C PHE A 36 -33.18 -23.62 21.16
N PRO A 37 -33.01 -22.47 21.85
CA PRO A 37 -31.70 -21.87 22.06
C PRO A 37 -30.69 -22.82 22.73
N GLY A 38 -31.17 -23.73 23.58
CA GLY A 38 -30.36 -24.76 24.23
C GLY A 38 -29.68 -25.71 23.24
N VAL A 39 -30.38 -26.10 22.16
CA VAL A 39 -29.84 -26.98 21.11
C VAL A 39 -28.79 -26.26 20.28
N LEU A 40 -29.06 -25.02 19.89
CA LEU A 40 -28.07 -24.19 19.19
C LEU A 40 -26.81 -23.98 20.04
N ALA A 41 -26.96 -23.82 21.36
CA ALA A 41 -25.84 -23.73 22.28
C ALA A 41 -25.08 -25.06 22.43
N ALA A 42 -25.77 -26.20 22.45
CA ALA A 42 -25.14 -27.52 22.50
C ALA A 42 -24.28 -27.79 21.25
N LEU A 43 -24.81 -27.50 20.06
CA LEU A 43 -24.08 -27.62 18.80
C LEU A 43 -22.83 -26.73 18.76
N ARG A 44 -22.94 -25.47 19.23
CA ARG A 44 -21.79 -24.56 19.34
C ARG A 44 -20.72 -25.07 20.31
N ARG A 45 -21.11 -25.65 21.46
CA ARG A 45 -20.16 -26.27 22.40
C ARG A 45 -19.43 -27.46 21.80
N ALA A 46 -20.07 -28.16 20.88
CA ALA A 46 -19.54 -29.29 20.10
C ALA A 46 -18.87 -28.85 18.78
N HIS A 47 -18.50 -27.57 18.66
CA HIS A 47 -17.78 -27.01 17.51
C HIS A 47 -18.49 -27.16 16.15
N ILE A 48 -19.83 -27.21 16.14
CA ILE A 48 -20.65 -27.20 14.92
C ILE A 48 -21.10 -25.77 14.61
N PHE A 49 -20.84 -25.33 13.39
CA PHE A 49 -21.14 -24.00 12.86
C PHE A 49 -21.77 -24.09 11.47
N ASP A 50 -22.38 -22.99 11.00
CA ASP A 50 -22.95 -22.89 9.65
C ASP A 50 -23.92 -24.04 9.30
N TYR A 51 -24.77 -24.38 10.27
CA TYR A 51 -25.73 -25.48 10.12
C TYR A 51 -27.01 -24.98 9.44
N SER A 52 -27.27 -25.48 8.23
CA SER A 52 -28.48 -25.25 7.45
C SER A 52 -29.15 -26.57 7.08
N ILE A 53 -30.48 -26.56 6.92
CA ILE A 53 -31.26 -27.70 6.44
C ILE A 53 -32.07 -27.24 5.24
N HIS A 54 -31.90 -27.92 4.10
CA HIS A 54 -32.59 -27.64 2.85
C HIS A 54 -33.65 -28.71 2.57
N LEU A 55 -34.84 -28.29 2.14
CA LEU A 55 -35.93 -29.18 1.76
C LEU A 55 -35.94 -29.37 0.24
N TYR A 56 -35.97 -30.61 -0.21
CA TYR A 56 -36.14 -31.00 -1.61
C TYR A 56 -37.43 -31.80 -1.76
N ASP A 57 -38.46 -31.16 -2.31
CA ASP A 57 -39.71 -31.83 -2.65
C ASP A 57 -39.69 -32.25 -4.13
N ILE A 58 -39.13 -33.44 -4.39
CA ILE A 58 -38.99 -33.99 -5.75
C ILE A 58 -39.70 -35.35 -5.79
N PRO A 59 -41.01 -35.40 -6.11
CA PRO A 59 -41.79 -36.63 -6.11
C PRO A 59 -41.25 -37.76 -6.98
N ALA A 60 -40.50 -37.42 -8.05
CA ALA A 60 -39.85 -38.39 -8.92
C ALA A 60 -38.68 -39.14 -8.25
N LEU A 61 -38.08 -38.57 -7.20
CA LEU A 61 -36.97 -39.15 -6.45
C LEU A 61 -37.46 -39.88 -5.19
N ASN A 62 -38.39 -39.27 -4.45
CA ASN A 62 -39.02 -39.87 -3.28
C ASN A 62 -40.44 -39.29 -3.11
N PRO A 63 -41.47 -40.12 -2.81
CA PRO A 63 -42.82 -39.61 -2.57
C PRO A 63 -42.89 -38.62 -1.39
N ASN A 64 -41.98 -38.74 -0.43
CA ASN A 64 -41.84 -37.83 0.69
C ASN A 64 -40.67 -36.85 0.45
N PRO A 65 -40.77 -35.59 0.92
CA PRO A 65 -39.67 -34.63 0.79
C PRO A 65 -38.38 -35.13 1.47
N ILE A 66 -37.24 -34.76 0.88
CA ILE A 66 -35.92 -35.06 1.42
C ILE A 66 -35.36 -33.81 2.09
N LEU A 67 -34.82 -33.96 3.29
CA LEU A 67 -34.07 -32.93 3.99
C LEU A 67 -32.58 -33.18 3.80
N VAL A 68 -31.84 -32.14 3.44
CA VAL A 68 -30.39 -32.15 3.33
C VAL A 68 -29.83 -31.17 4.34
N ALA A 69 -29.21 -31.71 5.39
CA ALA A 69 -28.49 -30.97 6.40
C ALA A 69 -27.06 -30.72 5.92
N THR A 70 -26.59 -29.48 6.00
CA THR A 70 -25.20 -29.11 5.77
C THR A 70 -24.68 -28.36 6.97
N MET A 71 -23.55 -28.78 7.51
CA MET A 71 -22.93 -28.15 8.68
C MET A 71 -21.41 -28.18 8.55
N ARG A 72 -20.74 -27.39 9.37
CA ARG A 72 -19.29 -27.34 9.44
C ARG A 72 -18.81 -27.68 10.83
N TYR A 73 -17.89 -28.63 10.89
CA TYR A 73 -17.30 -29.08 12.14
C TYR A 73 -15.84 -28.59 12.24
N CYS A 74 -15.51 -27.95 13.35
CA CYS A 74 -14.24 -27.28 13.54
C CYS A 74 -13.43 -27.79 14.75
N GLY A 75 -13.93 -28.82 15.43
CA GLY A 75 -13.23 -29.44 16.55
C GLY A 75 -12.18 -30.45 16.09
N SER A 76 -11.43 -30.99 17.05
CA SER A 76 -10.37 -31.99 16.80
C SER A 76 -10.83 -33.44 17.01
N ASP A 77 -11.99 -33.67 17.64
CA ASP A 77 -12.50 -35.00 18.01
C ASP A 77 -14.02 -35.09 17.83
N PHE A 78 -14.44 -35.43 16.61
CA PHE A 78 -15.85 -35.39 16.21
C PHE A 78 -16.71 -36.37 17.01
N GLU A 79 -16.21 -37.57 17.28
CA GLU A 79 -16.95 -38.59 18.02
C GLU A 79 -17.24 -38.14 19.45
N ARG A 80 -16.24 -37.56 20.13
CA ARG A 80 -16.42 -37.01 21.47
C ARG A 80 -17.42 -35.86 21.49
N ASP A 81 -17.31 -34.94 20.54
CA ASP A 81 -18.18 -33.77 20.48
C ASP A 81 -19.64 -34.16 20.19
N MET A 82 -19.87 -35.10 19.26
CA MET A 82 -21.21 -35.63 19.00
C MET A 82 -21.77 -36.44 20.16
N SER A 83 -20.93 -37.18 20.90
CA SER A 83 -21.33 -37.87 22.12
C SER A 83 -21.79 -36.88 23.21
N SER A 84 -21.16 -35.70 23.29
CA SER A 84 -21.59 -34.65 24.21
C SER A 84 -22.96 -34.05 23.84
N VAL A 85 -23.22 -33.87 22.55
CA VAL A 85 -24.53 -33.44 22.03
C VAL A 85 -25.60 -34.49 22.32
N ALA A 86 -25.26 -35.78 22.16
CA ALA A 86 -26.15 -36.89 22.46
C ALA A 86 -26.43 -37.10 23.95
N GLN A 87 -25.74 -36.42 24.87
CA GLN A 87 -26.03 -36.43 26.30
C GLN A 87 -26.76 -35.16 26.78
N ASP A 88 -26.93 -34.17 25.90
CA ASP A 88 -27.54 -32.88 26.23
C ASP A 88 -29.06 -33.01 26.39
N THR A 89 -29.58 -32.55 27.52
CA THR A 89 -30.98 -32.73 27.92
C THR A 89 -31.95 -31.96 27.03
N GLU A 90 -31.58 -30.77 26.57
CA GLU A 90 -32.39 -29.96 25.66
C GLU A 90 -32.42 -30.57 24.25
N THR A 91 -31.29 -31.13 23.82
CA THR A 91 -31.16 -31.86 22.55
C THR A 91 -32.04 -33.11 22.52
N HIS A 92 -32.08 -33.88 23.60
CA HIS A 92 -33.03 -35.00 23.72
C HIS A 92 -34.51 -34.58 23.65
N ARG A 93 -34.87 -33.46 24.30
CA ARG A 93 -36.24 -32.92 24.23
C ARG A 93 -36.60 -32.50 22.82
N TRP A 94 -35.66 -31.88 22.11
CA TRP A 94 -35.81 -31.52 20.72
C TRP A 94 -36.01 -32.75 19.82
N TRP A 95 -35.15 -33.77 19.94
CA TRP A 95 -35.27 -35.02 19.19
C TRP A 95 -36.62 -35.72 19.40
N LYS A 96 -37.09 -35.80 20.64
CA LYS A 96 -38.41 -36.39 20.95
C LYS A 96 -39.57 -35.69 20.22
N MET A 97 -39.41 -34.40 19.90
CA MET A 97 -40.39 -33.61 19.15
C MET A 97 -40.24 -33.77 17.64
N VAL A 98 -39.00 -33.77 17.11
CA VAL A 98 -38.75 -33.72 15.65
C VAL A 98 -38.61 -35.10 15.01
N ASP A 99 -38.10 -36.11 15.71
CA ASP A 99 -37.90 -37.46 15.17
C ASP A 99 -39.21 -38.07 14.62
N PRO A 100 -40.38 -37.93 15.27
CA PRO A 100 -41.65 -38.46 14.73
C PRO A 100 -42.10 -37.82 13.41
N MET A 101 -41.50 -36.70 13.01
CA MET A 101 -41.78 -36.04 11.73
C MET A 101 -40.89 -36.58 10.60
N GLN A 102 -39.89 -37.40 10.92
CA GLN A 102 -38.83 -37.83 10.02
C GLN A 102 -38.82 -39.35 9.85
N LYS A 103 -38.16 -39.81 8.80
CA LYS A 103 -37.89 -41.22 8.54
C LYS A 103 -36.44 -41.39 8.09
N SER A 104 -35.68 -42.16 8.86
CA SER A 104 -34.30 -42.46 8.54
C SER A 104 -34.15 -43.27 7.25
N LEU A 105 -33.05 -43.02 6.54
CA LEU A 105 -32.57 -43.82 5.41
C LEU A 105 -31.58 -44.92 5.86
N VAL A 106 -31.17 -44.91 7.13
CA VAL A 106 -30.25 -45.88 7.71
C VAL A 106 -31.02 -47.10 8.20
N GLU A 107 -30.64 -48.28 7.72
CA GLU A 107 -31.31 -49.53 8.08
C GLU A 107 -31.12 -49.83 9.58
N GLY A 108 -32.23 -50.10 10.28
CA GLY A 108 -32.22 -50.39 11.72
C GLY A 108 -32.19 -49.16 12.65
N ALA A 109 -32.20 -47.94 12.11
CA ALA A 109 -32.26 -46.72 12.91
C ALA A 109 -33.66 -46.54 13.54
N THR A 110 -33.69 -46.20 14.84
CA THR A 110 -34.94 -46.05 15.61
C THR A 110 -35.24 -44.63 16.10
N GLY A 111 -34.23 -43.76 16.13
CA GLY A 111 -34.35 -42.34 16.47
C GLY A 111 -32.98 -41.67 16.55
N SER A 112 -32.96 -40.35 16.74
CA SER A 112 -31.72 -39.58 16.91
C SER A 112 -30.93 -39.96 18.17
N ALA A 113 -31.62 -40.48 19.19
CA ALA A 113 -31.02 -40.90 20.46
C ALA A 113 -30.57 -42.37 20.51
N SER A 114 -30.99 -43.21 19.54
CA SER A 114 -30.77 -44.66 19.62
C SER A 114 -30.78 -45.35 18.24
N GLY A 115 -29.80 -46.23 18.03
CA GLY A 115 -29.61 -47.04 16.82
C GLY A 115 -28.32 -46.68 16.06
N PRO A 116 -28.06 -47.33 14.90
CA PRO A 116 -27.10 -46.80 13.93
C PRO A 116 -27.62 -45.42 13.47
N GLY A 117 -26.72 -44.43 13.32
CA GLY A 117 -27.05 -42.99 13.21
C GLY A 117 -28.32 -42.63 12.41
N TRP A 118 -29.05 -41.62 12.87
CA TRP A 118 -30.39 -41.28 12.35
C TRP A 118 -30.39 -40.67 10.94
N TRP A 119 -29.34 -39.93 10.58
CA TRP A 119 -29.16 -39.33 9.26
C TRP A 119 -28.10 -40.10 8.46
N ILE A 120 -28.24 -40.15 7.13
CA ILE A 120 -27.22 -40.77 6.27
C ILE A 120 -26.16 -39.73 5.88
N ASP A 121 -24.88 -40.06 6.06
CA ASP A 121 -23.77 -39.17 5.75
C ASP A 121 -23.46 -39.13 4.25
N GLY A 122 -23.27 -37.92 3.73
CA GLY A 122 -22.77 -37.65 2.39
C GLY A 122 -21.24 -37.51 2.38
N LYS A 123 -20.61 -38.02 1.33
CA LYS A 123 -19.16 -37.86 1.11
C LYS A 123 -18.88 -36.53 0.41
N GLU A 124 -18.05 -35.68 1.03
CA GLU A 124 -17.52 -34.49 0.37
C GLU A 124 -16.56 -34.89 -0.76
N MET A 125 -16.79 -34.38 -1.97
CA MET A 125 -16.00 -34.71 -3.17
C MET A 125 -14.92 -33.66 -3.50
N THR A 126 -14.97 -32.49 -2.87
CA THR A 126 -14.10 -31.34 -3.14
C THR A 126 -13.37 -30.89 -1.88
N ASP A 127 -12.31 -31.59 -1.48
CA ASP A 127 -11.46 -31.26 -0.32
C ASP A 127 -10.44 -30.13 -0.61
N ARG A 128 -10.74 -29.23 -1.56
CA ARG A 128 -9.92 -28.04 -1.77
C ARG A 128 -10.56 -26.89 -1.02
N PRO A 129 -9.89 -26.29 -0.02
CA PRO A 129 -10.41 -25.09 0.60
C PRO A 129 -10.60 -24.06 -0.51
N ILE A 130 -11.81 -23.52 -0.61
CA ILE A 130 -12.04 -22.25 -1.30
C ILE A 130 -11.24 -21.24 -0.46
N GLN A 131 -9.97 -21.03 -0.80
CA GLN A 131 -9.26 -19.86 -0.33
C GLN A 131 -10.17 -18.67 -0.67
N PRO A 132 -10.37 -17.70 0.24
CA PRO A 132 -11.08 -16.50 -0.13
C PRO A 132 -10.39 -15.96 -1.38
N ALA A 133 -11.11 -16.01 -2.50
CA ALA A 133 -10.56 -15.65 -3.81
C ALA A 133 -10.42 -14.13 -3.84
N TYR A 134 -9.42 -13.63 -3.14
CA TYR A 134 -9.00 -12.26 -3.30
C TYR A 134 -8.39 -12.16 -4.69
N PRO A 135 -8.78 -11.16 -5.49
CA PRO A 135 -8.16 -10.94 -6.78
C PRO A 135 -6.66 -10.70 -6.64
N MET A 136 -6.19 -10.26 -5.46
CA MET A 136 -4.80 -9.97 -5.17
C MET A 136 -4.13 -11.06 -4.31
N ALA A 137 -3.00 -11.58 -4.78
CA ALA A 137 -2.16 -12.55 -4.07
C ALA A 137 -0.68 -12.16 -4.09
N PHE A 138 0.00 -12.32 -2.97
CA PHE A 138 1.45 -12.14 -2.89
C PHE A 138 2.13 -13.50 -2.72
N LYS A 139 3.18 -13.75 -3.50
CA LYS A 139 3.93 -15.00 -3.46
C LYS A 139 5.42 -14.70 -3.32
N LEU A 140 6.03 -15.33 -2.32
CA LEU A 140 7.48 -15.39 -2.22
C LEU A 140 8.01 -16.44 -3.21
N LEU A 141 8.93 -16.02 -4.07
CA LEU A 141 9.56 -16.88 -5.08
C LEU A 141 10.68 -17.74 -4.47
N ARG A 142 11.22 -17.31 -3.33
CA ARG A 142 12.19 -18.04 -2.52
C ARG A 142 11.79 -17.93 -1.05
N GLN A 143 12.00 -19.01 -0.29
CA GLN A 143 11.86 -18.92 1.16
C GLN A 143 12.98 -18.04 1.75
N PRO A 144 12.64 -16.99 2.51
CA PRO A 144 13.63 -16.14 3.14
C PRO A 144 14.33 -16.90 4.28
N ALA A 145 15.63 -16.63 4.49
CA ALA A 145 16.42 -17.29 5.55
C ALA A 145 15.90 -16.93 6.95
N SER A 146 15.38 -15.71 7.10
CA SER A 146 14.68 -15.25 8.29
C SER A 146 13.57 -14.26 7.90
N LYS A 147 12.70 -13.93 8.85
CA LYS A 147 11.62 -12.94 8.69
C LYS A 147 12.11 -11.54 8.26
N PHE A 148 13.36 -11.23 8.57
CA PHE A 148 14.03 -9.95 8.33
C PHE A 148 15.18 -10.10 7.33
N SER A 149 15.16 -11.14 6.50
CA SER A 149 16.09 -11.26 5.37
C SER A 149 15.47 -10.74 4.09
N SER A 150 16.29 -10.47 3.08
CA SER A 150 15.83 -10.00 1.78
C SER A 150 14.86 -10.99 1.13
N ARG A 151 13.80 -10.45 0.53
CA ARG A 151 12.67 -11.23 0.00
C ARG A 151 12.56 -10.98 -1.50
N LEU A 152 12.52 -12.09 -2.25
CA LEU A 152 12.19 -12.08 -3.67
C LEU A 152 10.78 -12.62 -3.83
N GLY A 153 9.88 -11.80 -4.35
CA GLY A 153 8.47 -12.12 -4.45
C GLY A 153 7.81 -11.50 -5.66
N GLN A 154 6.50 -11.69 -5.74
CA GLN A 154 5.65 -11.03 -6.72
C GLN A 154 4.25 -10.86 -6.16
N LEU A 155 3.65 -9.70 -6.44
CA LEU A 155 2.24 -9.42 -6.22
C LEU A 155 1.50 -9.64 -7.54
N THR A 156 0.44 -10.45 -7.51
CA THR A 156 -0.40 -10.74 -8.68
C THR A 156 -1.81 -10.25 -8.41
N LEU A 157 -2.40 -9.52 -9.36
CA LEU A 157 -3.80 -9.13 -9.36
C LEU A 157 -4.51 -9.76 -10.57
N THR A 158 -5.51 -10.60 -10.33
CA THR A 158 -6.37 -11.17 -11.35
C THR A 158 -7.66 -10.36 -11.46
N ARG A 159 -8.03 -9.96 -12.68
CA ARG A 159 -9.26 -9.24 -12.97
C ARG A 159 -10.07 -9.99 -14.02
N SER A 160 -11.37 -10.12 -13.79
CA SER A 160 -12.30 -10.54 -14.83
C SER A 160 -12.37 -9.46 -15.92
N GLY A 161 -12.22 -9.86 -17.18
CA GLY A 161 -12.32 -8.98 -18.35
C GLY A 161 -13.70 -8.34 -18.50
N PRO A 162 -13.83 -7.29 -19.32
CA PRO A 162 -15.11 -6.67 -19.62
C PRO A 162 -16.05 -7.69 -20.28
N SER A 163 -17.31 -7.72 -19.85
CA SER A 163 -18.37 -8.65 -20.31
C SER A 163 -18.76 -8.52 -21.79
N SER A 164 -18.08 -7.68 -22.56
CA SER A 164 -18.27 -7.49 -24.00
C SER A 164 -17.51 -8.50 -24.87
N GLU A 165 -16.60 -9.29 -24.31
CA GLU A 165 -15.88 -10.34 -25.04
C GLU A 165 -16.60 -11.71 -24.96
N PRO A 166 -16.57 -12.53 -26.03
CA PRO A 166 -17.30 -13.81 -26.08
C PRO A 166 -16.81 -14.87 -25.09
N ALA A 167 -15.69 -14.63 -24.41
CA ALA A 167 -15.14 -15.47 -23.35
C ALA A 167 -14.64 -14.56 -22.21
N PRO A 168 -14.77 -14.96 -20.93
CA PRO A 168 -14.17 -14.21 -19.83
C PRO A 168 -12.65 -14.29 -19.96
N SER A 169 -12.04 -13.26 -20.55
CA SER A 169 -10.59 -13.08 -20.58
C SER A 169 -10.15 -12.60 -19.18
N GLU A 170 -9.56 -13.49 -18.39
CA GLU A 170 -8.90 -13.10 -17.14
C GLU A 170 -7.60 -12.36 -17.46
N HIS A 171 -7.44 -11.15 -16.93
CA HIS A 171 -6.20 -10.38 -17.03
C HIS A 171 -5.47 -10.42 -15.70
N SER A 172 -4.23 -10.94 -15.73
CA SER A 172 -3.35 -10.98 -14.57
C SER A 172 -2.26 -9.93 -14.70
N ILE A 173 -2.17 -9.06 -13.68
CA ILE A 173 -1.13 -8.03 -13.58
C ILE A 173 -0.13 -8.47 -12.53
N ILE A 174 1.15 -8.47 -12.89
CA ILE A 174 2.25 -8.95 -12.04
C ILE A 174 3.15 -7.77 -11.69
N LEU A 175 3.36 -7.56 -10.39
CA LEU A 175 4.32 -6.62 -9.83
C LEU A 175 5.44 -7.41 -9.11
N PRO A 176 6.66 -7.47 -9.66
CA PRO A 176 7.76 -8.17 -9.02
C PRO A 176 8.31 -7.38 -7.81
N THR A 177 8.75 -8.08 -6.76
CA THR A 177 9.32 -7.48 -5.54
C THR A 177 10.73 -8.03 -5.24
N PRO A 178 11.69 -7.21 -4.76
CA PRO A 178 11.53 -5.80 -4.40
C PRO A 178 11.28 -4.88 -5.59
N GLY A 179 10.48 -3.83 -5.40
CA GLY A 179 10.03 -2.95 -6.48
C GLY A 179 9.51 -1.60 -6.02
N LEU A 180 8.96 -0.85 -6.98
CA LEU A 180 8.47 0.51 -6.77
C LEU A 180 6.95 0.60 -6.89
N LEU A 181 6.41 1.72 -6.46
CA LEU A 181 5.02 2.15 -6.53
C LEU A 181 5.00 3.60 -7.00
N ARG A 182 4.19 3.91 -8.02
CA ARG A 182 4.04 5.27 -8.56
C ARG A 182 3.14 6.09 -7.66
N LYS A 183 3.70 7.05 -6.94
CA LYS A 183 2.91 8.01 -6.17
C LYS A 183 2.29 9.03 -7.12
N THR A 184 1.06 9.47 -6.81
CA THR A 184 0.39 10.51 -7.58
C THR A 184 -0.02 11.69 -6.70
N THR A 185 0.03 12.87 -7.28
CA THR A 185 -0.52 14.10 -6.71
C THR A 185 -1.75 14.47 -7.51
N GLN A 186 -2.93 14.50 -6.87
CA GLN A 186 -4.21 14.68 -7.56
C GLN A 186 -4.47 13.67 -8.70
N GLY A 187 -3.87 12.48 -8.61
CA GLY A 187 -4.05 11.41 -9.59
C GLY A 187 -3.11 11.41 -10.79
N ALA A 188 -2.17 12.37 -10.87
CA ALA A 188 -1.08 12.37 -11.85
C ALA A 188 0.27 12.09 -11.18
N VAL A 189 1.15 11.34 -11.84
CA VAL A 189 2.54 11.18 -11.38
C VAL A 189 3.25 12.52 -11.54
N PRO A 190 4.03 13.00 -10.54
CA PRO A 190 4.72 14.27 -10.64
C PRO A 190 5.52 14.41 -11.94
N HIS A 191 5.29 15.53 -12.65
CA HIS A 191 5.89 15.88 -13.94
C HIS A 191 5.56 14.98 -15.15
N LEU A 192 4.88 13.85 -14.97
CA LEU A 192 4.69 12.85 -16.03
C LEU A 192 3.20 12.64 -16.34
N THR A 193 2.85 12.77 -17.63
CA THR A 193 1.54 12.35 -18.14
C THR A 193 1.48 10.83 -18.26
N ASN A 194 0.28 10.26 -18.34
CA ASN A 194 0.13 8.81 -18.55
C ASN A 194 0.78 8.36 -19.87
N ASP A 195 0.68 9.15 -20.94
CA ASP A 195 1.37 8.87 -22.20
C ASP A 195 2.90 8.81 -22.04
N ASN A 196 3.48 9.67 -21.20
CA ASN A 196 4.92 9.60 -20.89
C ASN A 196 5.26 8.33 -20.12
N LEU A 197 4.39 7.92 -19.19
CA LEU A 197 4.56 6.68 -18.41
C LEU A 197 4.42 5.43 -19.27
N ASP A 198 3.54 5.44 -20.26
CA ASP A 198 3.32 4.32 -21.19
C ASP A 198 4.50 4.17 -22.17
N ARG A 199 5.21 5.27 -22.46
CA ARG A 199 6.47 5.25 -23.22
C ARG A 199 7.66 4.72 -22.41
N LEU A 200 7.58 4.67 -21.09
CA LEU A 200 8.62 4.04 -20.26
C LEU A 200 8.51 2.53 -20.39
N GLN A 201 9.54 1.91 -20.95
CA GLN A 201 9.62 0.45 -21.04
C GLN A 201 9.57 -0.18 -19.63
N ASP A 202 8.75 -1.21 -19.47
CA ASP A 202 8.53 -1.92 -18.21
C ASP A 202 8.08 -0.99 -17.07
N SER A 203 7.14 -0.09 -17.39
CA SER A 203 6.52 0.83 -16.43
C SER A 203 5.88 0.07 -15.27
N VAL A 204 6.13 0.55 -14.05
CA VAL A 204 5.65 -0.10 -12.82
C VAL A 204 4.12 -0.15 -12.78
N PRO A 205 3.48 -1.32 -12.64
CA PRO A 205 2.03 -1.44 -12.79
C PRO A 205 1.24 -0.88 -11.59
N LEU A 206 1.87 -0.55 -10.46
CA LEU A 206 1.18 -0.07 -9.26
C LEU A 206 1.25 1.46 -9.15
N ALA A 207 0.10 2.11 -9.05
CA ALA A 207 -0.02 3.54 -8.78
C ALA A 207 -0.86 3.81 -7.52
N HIS A 208 -0.46 4.79 -6.73
CA HIS A 208 -1.09 5.18 -5.48
C HIS A 208 -1.69 6.56 -5.57
N VAL A 209 -2.91 6.70 -5.06
CA VAL A 209 -3.70 7.92 -5.07
C VAL A 209 -4.11 8.25 -3.64
N SER A 210 -3.91 9.50 -3.24
CA SER A 210 -4.41 9.99 -1.96
C SER A 210 -5.75 10.71 -2.14
N LEU A 211 -6.74 10.30 -1.36
CA LEU A 211 -8.07 10.92 -1.36
C LEU A 211 -8.01 12.38 -0.91
N SER A 212 -7.08 12.76 -0.02
CA SER A 212 -6.88 14.13 0.47
C SER A 212 -6.69 15.13 -0.67
N SER A 213 -6.08 14.70 -1.78
CA SER A 213 -5.87 15.51 -2.98
C SER A 213 -7.18 15.93 -3.65
N PHE A 214 -8.24 15.12 -3.53
CA PHE A 214 -9.54 15.39 -4.14
C PHE A 214 -10.48 16.20 -3.25
N TYR A 215 -10.19 16.34 -1.95
CA TYR A 215 -10.97 17.19 -1.03
C TYR A 215 -10.83 18.70 -1.29
N THR A 216 -9.99 19.09 -2.24
CA THR A 216 -9.96 20.46 -2.78
C THR A 216 -11.32 20.87 -3.36
N HIS A 217 -12.09 19.92 -3.89
CA HIS A 217 -13.43 20.18 -4.45
C HIS A 217 -14.44 19.12 -3.97
N PRO A 218 -15.44 19.49 -3.14
CA PRO A 218 -16.40 18.54 -2.56
C PRO A 218 -17.20 17.70 -3.59
N GLN A 219 -17.31 18.19 -4.83
CA GLN A 219 -18.04 17.51 -5.90
C GLN A 219 -17.19 16.47 -6.67
N THR A 220 -15.88 16.42 -6.45
CA THR A 220 -14.98 15.54 -7.20
C THR A 220 -15.31 14.06 -6.97
N ILE A 221 -15.38 13.62 -5.71
CA ILE A 221 -15.66 12.21 -5.38
C ILE A 221 -17.05 11.79 -5.92
N PRO A 222 -18.15 12.54 -5.68
CA PRO A 222 -19.45 12.23 -6.27
C PRO A 222 -19.46 12.22 -7.81
N ALA A 223 -18.68 13.10 -8.45
CA ALA A 223 -18.60 13.14 -9.92
C ALA A 223 -17.90 11.89 -10.47
N ILE A 224 -16.82 11.45 -9.82
CA ILE A 224 -16.09 10.23 -10.20
C ILE A 224 -16.99 9.00 -10.01
N SER A 225 -17.64 8.87 -8.85
CA SER A 225 -18.45 7.68 -8.54
C SER A 225 -19.70 7.54 -9.42
N LYS A 226 -20.25 8.66 -9.93
CA LYS A 226 -21.38 8.66 -10.86
C LYS A 226 -21.00 8.36 -12.31
N ALA A 227 -19.71 8.27 -12.63
CA ALA A 227 -19.29 7.93 -13.99
C ALA A 227 -19.81 6.53 -14.35
N SER A 228 -20.54 6.40 -15.47
CA SER A 228 -20.99 5.11 -16.00
C SER A 228 -19.79 4.27 -16.45
N SER A 229 -19.16 3.59 -15.48
CA SER A 229 -17.95 2.77 -15.64
C SER A 229 -17.97 1.68 -14.58
N SER A 230 -17.54 0.47 -14.94
CA SER A 230 -17.31 -0.61 -13.97
C SER A 230 -16.18 -0.26 -12.98
N ARG A 231 -15.22 0.57 -13.41
CA ARG A 231 -14.13 1.11 -12.59
C ARG A 231 -14.06 2.64 -12.75
N PRO A 232 -14.75 3.40 -11.88
CA PRO A 232 -14.82 4.85 -12.02
C PRO A 232 -13.47 5.54 -11.79
N LEU A 233 -12.67 5.10 -10.82
CA LEU A 233 -11.37 5.72 -10.54
C LEU A 233 -10.36 5.52 -11.67
N HIS A 234 -10.22 4.31 -12.21
CA HIS A 234 -9.38 4.04 -13.38
C HIS A 234 -9.75 4.90 -14.57
N LYS A 235 -11.05 5.01 -14.87
CA LYS A 235 -11.55 5.84 -15.98
C LYS A 235 -11.24 7.31 -15.78
N PHE A 236 -11.44 7.82 -14.57
CA PHE A 236 -11.18 9.23 -14.25
C PHE A 236 -9.70 9.59 -14.36
N LEU A 237 -8.82 8.71 -13.89
CA LEU A 237 -7.37 8.92 -13.91
C LEU A 237 -6.70 8.47 -15.20
N VAL A 238 -7.47 7.96 -16.16
CA VAL A 238 -6.97 7.48 -17.46
C VAL A 238 -5.90 6.39 -17.28
N PHE A 239 -6.06 5.53 -16.25
CA PHE A 239 -5.22 4.36 -16.07
C PHE A 239 -5.92 3.12 -16.62
N SER A 240 -5.23 2.34 -17.45
CA SER A 240 -5.82 1.14 -18.03
C SER A 240 -6.05 0.06 -16.97
N PRO A 241 -7.29 -0.46 -16.83
CA PRO A 241 -7.59 -1.60 -15.97
C PRO A 241 -6.97 -2.94 -16.41
N SER A 242 -6.31 -3.02 -17.56
CA SER A 242 -5.59 -4.24 -17.97
C SER A 242 -4.13 -4.24 -17.53
N THR A 243 -3.55 -3.07 -17.23
CA THR A 243 -2.11 -2.94 -16.93
C THR A 243 -1.81 -2.32 -15.58
N THR A 244 -2.73 -1.55 -14.99
CA THR A 244 -2.46 -0.75 -13.79
C THR A 244 -3.27 -1.18 -12.58
N ILE A 245 -2.62 -1.39 -11.44
CA ILE A 245 -3.18 -1.57 -10.10
C ILE A 245 -3.30 -0.19 -9.44
N LEU A 246 -4.49 0.16 -8.93
CA LEU A 246 -4.73 1.40 -8.18
C LEU A 246 -4.89 1.14 -6.69
N SER A 247 -4.04 1.82 -5.92
CA SER A 247 -4.08 1.88 -4.47
C SER A 247 -4.63 3.23 -4.00
N LEU A 248 -5.48 3.24 -2.98
CA LEU A 248 -6.11 4.44 -2.43
C LEU A 248 -5.92 4.53 -0.91
N SER A 249 -5.47 5.68 -0.42
CA SER A 249 -5.46 6.02 1.02
C SER A 249 -6.20 7.32 1.28
N LEU A 250 -6.47 7.61 2.56
CA LEU A 250 -6.96 8.93 2.97
C LEU A 250 -5.91 10.01 2.72
N SER A 251 -4.68 9.78 3.19
CA SER A 251 -3.58 10.74 3.22
C SER A 251 -2.40 10.23 2.42
N ASP A 252 -1.65 11.13 1.81
CA ASP A 252 -0.41 10.78 1.13
C ASP A 252 0.63 10.33 2.18
N PRO A 253 1.08 9.06 2.15
CA PRO A 253 2.01 8.53 3.15
C PRO A 253 3.40 9.14 3.04
N GLY A 254 3.75 9.68 1.88
CA GLY A 254 5.03 10.34 1.64
C GLY A 254 4.94 11.85 1.70
N SER A 255 3.85 12.39 2.28
CA SER A 255 3.72 13.83 2.44
C SER A 255 4.78 14.35 3.41
N SER A 256 5.51 15.39 3.00
CA SER A 256 6.38 16.19 3.87
C SER A 256 5.59 17.10 4.81
N SER A 257 4.26 17.17 4.62
CA SER A 257 3.40 17.97 5.48
C SER A 257 3.41 17.40 6.89
N PRO A 258 3.43 18.26 7.92
CA PRO A 258 3.35 17.79 9.28
C PRO A 258 2.08 16.94 9.46
N PRO A 259 2.16 15.86 10.26
CA PRO A 259 1.01 15.00 10.45
C PRO A 259 -0.17 15.79 11.03
N PRO A 260 -1.41 15.40 10.74
CA PRO A 260 -2.59 16.11 11.23
C PRO A 260 -2.69 16.04 12.77
N PRO A 261 -3.52 16.89 13.39
CA PRO A 261 -3.92 16.72 14.77
C PRO A 261 -4.53 15.33 15.01
N ALA A 262 -4.53 14.88 16.27
CA ALA A 262 -5.14 13.60 16.63
C ALA A 262 -6.61 13.57 16.26
N ALA A 263 -7.04 12.46 15.64
CA ALA A 263 -8.42 12.25 15.28
C ALA A 263 -9.30 12.01 16.52
N GLY A 264 -10.62 12.10 16.31
CA GLY A 264 -11.63 11.69 17.29
C GLY A 264 -12.01 10.22 17.12
N ASN A 265 -12.97 9.72 17.91
CA ASN A 265 -13.45 8.33 17.76
C ASN A 265 -14.18 8.10 16.43
N THR A 266 -14.92 9.10 15.96
CA THR A 266 -15.76 9.02 14.74
C THR A 266 -15.20 9.80 13.55
N GLN A 267 -14.19 10.65 13.80
CA GLN A 267 -13.68 11.61 12.83
C GLN A 267 -12.19 11.37 12.58
N LEU A 268 -11.85 11.19 11.32
CA LEU A 268 -10.48 11.18 10.80
C LEU A 268 -10.01 12.63 10.62
N CYS A 269 -8.70 12.86 10.76
CA CYS A 269 -8.06 14.14 10.49
C CYS A 269 -6.98 13.93 9.43
N PHE A 270 -6.87 14.84 8.47
CA PHE A 270 -5.85 14.78 7.43
C PHE A 270 -5.48 16.18 6.93
N SER A 271 -4.33 16.29 6.28
CA SER A 271 -3.85 17.54 5.67
C SER A 271 -4.02 17.47 4.16
N SER A 272 -4.41 18.59 3.54
CA SER A 272 -4.40 18.81 2.10
C SER A 272 -3.66 20.10 1.77
N VAL A 273 -3.50 20.40 0.48
CA VAL A 273 -2.97 21.69 0.00
C VAL A 273 -3.77 22.91 0.47
N ARG A 274 -5.02 22.71 0.94
CA ARG A 274 -5.87 23.77 1.51
C ARG A 274 -5.89 23.82 3.05
N GLY A 275 -5.05 23.02 3.70
CA GLY A 275 -4.94 22.96 5.15
C GLY A 275 -5.48 21.66 5.75
N THR A 276 -5.78 21.70 7.04
CA THR A 276 -6.25 20.52 7.79
C THR A 276 -7.76 20.35 7.65
N HIS A 277 -8.19 19.12 7.40
CA HIS A 277 -9.57 18.72 7.25
C HIS A 277 -9.93 17.61 8.23
N SER A 278 -11.22 17.44 8.46
CA SER A 278 -11.77 16.30 9.18
C SER A 278 -12.95 15.71 8.42
N VAL A 279 -13.07 14.38 8.45
CA VAL A 279 -14.13 13.63 7.81
C VAL A 279 -14.58 12.49 8.71
N ALA A 280 -15.87 12.15 8.72
CA ALA A 280 -16.32 10.98 9.44
C ALA A 280 -15.72 9.71 8.81
N PHE A 281 -15.32 8.73 9.62
CA PHE A 281 -14.79 7.46 9.12
C PHE A 281 -15.78 6.77 8.16
N GLY A 282 -17.08 6.82 8.51
CA GLY A 282 -18.20 6.40 7.69
C GLY A 282 -18.19 6.94 6.26
N ASP A 283 -17.90 8.23 6.11
CA ASP A 283 -17.93 8.90 4.81
C ASP A 283 -16.68 8.58 4.00
N PHE A 284 -15.53 8.41 4.66
CA PHE A 284 -14.30 7.98 4.02
C PHE A 284 -14.45 6.61 3.35
N TYR A 285 -14.87 5.56 4.09
CA TYR A 285 -14.90 4.24 3.48
C TYR A 285 -16.00 4.13 2.40
N ARG A 286 -17.14 4.81 2.57
CA ARG A 286 -18.18 4.85 1.52
C ARG A 286 -17.66 5.50 0.25
N ALA A 287 -16.93 6.62 0.39
CA ALA A 287 -16.26 7.27 -0.73
C ALA A 287 -15.23 6.32 -1.37
N ALA A 288 -14.32 5.74 -0.59
CA ALA A 288 -13.28 4.85 -1.08
C ALA A 288 -13.85 3.63 -1.83
N LEU A 289 -14.86 2.96 -1.27
CA LEU A 289 -15.51 1.81 -1.90
C LEU A 289 -16.27 2.22 -3.17
N SER A 290 -16.90 3.39 -3.20
CA SER A 290 -17.59 3.90 -4.41
C SER A 290 -16.64 4.18 -5.58
N LEU A 291 -15.36 4.45 -5.30
CA LEU A 291 -14.33 4.67 -6.32
C LEU A 291 -13.78 3.37 -6.92
N ARG A 292 -14.05 2.23 -6.27
CA ARG A 292 -13.60 0.87 -6.67
C ARG A 292 -12.09 0.77 -7.00
N PRO A 293 -11.18 1.21 -6.11
CA PRO A 293 -9.74 0.92 -6.24
C PRO A 293 -9.48 -0.58 -6.06
N ASP A 294 -8.26 -1.05 -6.38
CA ASP A 294 -7.86 -2.43 -6.16
C ASP A 294 -7.31 -2.67 -4.75
N ILE A 295 -6.71 -1.64 -4.16
CA ILE A 295 -6.20 -1.65 -2.78
C ILE A 295 -6.75 -0.43 -2.06
N ILE A 296 -7.28 -0.63 -0.85
CA ILE A 296 -7.63 0.45 0.09
C ILE A 296 -6.70 0.36 1.28
N TRP A 297 -6.18 1.50 1.72
CA TRP A 297 -5.42 1.59 2.95
C TRP A 297 -6.35 1.92 4.09
N SER A 298 -6.32 1.09 5.13
CA SER A 298 -6.98 1.40 6.38
C SER A 298 -6.33 2.66 6.98
N PRO A 299 -7.09 3.73 7.23
CA PRO A 299 -6.53 4.95 7.78
C PRO A 299 -6.06 4.70 9.21
N SER A 300 -4.91 5.26 9.56
CA SER A 300 -4.35 5.18 10.91
C SER A 300 -4.29 6.56 11.56
N ASP A 301 -4.42 6.60 12.90
CA ASP A 301 -4.34 7.84 13.68
C ASP A 301 -2.88 8.31 13.87
N LEU A 302 -2.21 8.63 12.76
CA LEU A 302 -0.84 9.11 12.70
C LEU A 302 -0.78 10.61 13.03
N PHE A 303 -0.93 10.96 14.31
CA PHE A 303 -1.04 12.36 14.74
C PHE A 303 0.30 13.05 15.02
N SER A 304 0.37 14.35 14.74
CA SER A 304 1.49 15.20 15.16
C SER A 304 1.37 15.47 16.66
N GLY A 305 2.45 15.17 17.40
CA GLY A 305 2.45 15.23 18.84
C GLY A 305 3.84 15.49 19.38
N SER A 306 4.42 16.64 19.06
CA SER A 306 5.44 17.27 19.92
C SER A 306 4.69 17.93 21.08
N VAL A 307 4.74 17.34 22.26
CA VAL A 307 4.53 18.11 23.49
C VAL A 307 5.93 18.31 24.04
N ALA A 308 6.35 19.56 24.24
CA ALA A 308 7.64 19.88 24.85
C ALA A 308 7.88 19.04 26.13
N PRO A 309 9.14 18.68 26.47
CA PRO A 309 9.47 17.99 27.70
C PRO A 309 9.40 18.95 28.90
N THR A 310 8.35 19.75 29.03
CA THR A 310 8.11 20.54 30.24
C THR A 310 7.27 19.69 31.18
N GLY A 311 7.95 19.03 32.12
CA GLY A 311 7.46 18.55 33.42
C GLY A 311 6.15 17.74 33.47
N THR A 312 6.22 16.53 34.04
CA THR A 312 5.09 15.68 34.51
C THR A 312 4.36 14.75 33.51
N GLY A 313 4.61 14.81 32.20
CA GLY A 313 3.71 14.21 31.20
C GLY A 313 3.98 12.80 30.64
N LYS A 314 4.98 12.01 31.09
CA LYS A 314 5.31 10.69 30.45
C LYS A 314 4.09 9.74 30.34
N ASN A 315 3.19 9.76 31.31
CA ASN A 315 2.00 8.90 31.34
C ASN A 315 0.88 9.33 30.37
N SER A 316 0.89 10.58 29.90
CA SER A 316 -0.16 11.11 28.99
C SER A 316 0.08 10.73 27.53
N ARG A 317 1.34 10.62 27.10
CA ARG A 317 1.73 10.28 25.73
C ARG A 317 1.39 8.83 25.39
N GLY A 318 1.78 7.88 26.24
CA GLY A 318 1.46 6.45 26.05
C GLY A 318 -0.05 6.20 26.00
N ARG A 319 -0.83 6.86 26.87
CA ARG A 319 -2.31 6.76 26.83
C ARG A 319 -2.92 7.29 25.54
N LYS A 320 -2.38 8.37 24.97
CA LYS A 320 -2.87 8.93 23.70
C LYS A 320 -2.57 8.00 22.53
N GLU A 321 -1.38 7.40 22.51
CA GLU A 321 -0.98 6.42 21.49
C GLU A 321 -1.80 5.14 21.58
N GLN A 322 -2.04 4.62 22.78
CA GLN A 322 -2.92 3.47 23.02
C GLN A 322 -4.34 3.72 22.50
N ARG A 323 -4.92 4.90 22.76
CA ARG A 323 -6.23 5.28 22.20
C ARG A 323 -6.21 5.40 20.68
N GLY A 324 -5.11 5.85 20.09
CA GLY A 324 -4.93 5.89 18.63
C GLY A 324 -4.90 4.50 18.01
N VAL A 325 -4.23 3.55 18.68
CA VAL A 325 -4.23 2.12 18.33
C VAL A 325 -5.65 1.55 18.37
N GLU A 326 -6.37 1.71 19.49
CA GLU A 326 -7.75 1.22 19.65
C GLU A 326 -8.69 1.77 18.56
N ARG A 327 -8.60 3.07 18.25
CA ARG A 327 -9.41 3.67 17.18
C ARG A 327 -9.09 3.10 15.81
N THR A 328 -7.81 2.92 15.50
CA THR A 328 -7.36 2.39 14.21
C THR A 328 -7.79 0.94 14.02
N ILE A 329 -7.76 0.13 15.07
CA ILE A 329 -8.27 -1.25 15.07
C ILE A 329 -9.79 -1.28 14.82
N ASN A 330 -10.56 -0.39 15.47
CA ASN A 330 -11.99 -0.29 15.25
C ASN A 330 -12.32 0.16 13.81
N TRP A 331 -11.60 1.14 13.27
CA TRP A 331 -11.76 1.59 11.89
C TRP A 331 -11.44 0.48 10.88
N LEU A 332 -10.37 -0.28 11.10
CA LEU A 332 -10.03 -1.44 10.27
C LEU A 332 -11.18 -2.47 10.27
N ALA A 333 -11.71 -2.79 11.46
CA ALA A 333 -12.82 -3.73 11.58
C ALA A 333 -14.10 -3.25 10.87
N GLU A 334 -14.46 -1.96 11.01
CA GLU A 334 -15.58 -1.38 10.29
C GLU A 334 -15.39 -1.41 8.77
N LEU A 335 -14.17 -1.14 8.26
CA LEU A 335 -13.85 -1.25 6.83
C LEU A 335 -13.99 -2.69 6.33
N ILE A 336 -13.50 -3.67 7.10
CA ILE A 336 -13.62 -5.10 6.79
C ILE A 336 -15.10 -5.49 6.67
N LEU A 337 -15.93 -5.12 7.65
CA LEU A 337 -17.37 -5.41 7.65
C LEU A 337 -18.06 -4.75 6.46
N ALA A 338 -17.77 -3.47 6.18
CA ALA A 338 -18.40 -2.73 5.09
C ALA A 338 -18.16 -3.38 3.71
N ARG A 339 -16.96 -3.92 3.47
CA ARG A 339 -16.63 -4.56 2.18
C ARG A 339 -17.16 -5.99 2.03
N GLN A 340 -17.66 -6.63 3.08
CA GLN A 340 -18.21 -8.01 2.98
C GLN A 340 -19.44 -8.08 2.08
N SER A 341 -20.15 -6.97 1.90
CA SER A 341 -21.27 -6.86 0.96
C SER A 341 -20.86 -6.88 -0.53
N ILE A 342 -19.58 -6.71 -0.83
CA ILE A 342 -19.03 -6.70 -2.20
C ILE A 342 -18.72 -8.13 -2.64
N ASP A 343 -18.85 -8.43 -3.94
CA ASP A 343 -18.42 -9.71 -4.53
C ASP A 343 -16.95 -10.00 -4.18
N PRO A 344 -16.60 -11.19 -3.63
CA PRO A 344 -15.22 -11.56 -3.33
C PRO A 344 -14.19 -11.28 -4.43
N ASN A 345 -14.56 -11.50 -5.70
CA ASN A 345 -13.67 -11.28 -6.85
C ASN A 345 -13.47 -9.80 -7.18
N GLU A 346 -14.34 -8.92 -6.67
CA GLU A 346 -14.28 -7.47 -6.87
C GLU A 346 -13.91 -6.70 -5.60
N ARG A 347 -13.68 -7.41 -4.48
CA ARG A 347 -13.31 -6.81 -3.20
C ARG A 347 -11.92 -6.17 -3.30
N PRO A 348 -11.77 -4.89 -2.88
CA PRO A 348 -10.45 -4.30 -2.77
C PRO A 348 -9.64 -5.00 -1.68
N ALA A 349 -8.35 -5.17 -1.94
CA ALA A 349 -7.38 -5.62 -0.95
C ALA A 349 -7.22 -4.56 0.15
N ILE A 350 -6.90 -4.95 1.38
CA ILE A 350 -6.71 -4.01 2.50
C ILE A 350 -5.25 -3.99 2.90
N TRP A 351 -4.61 -2.82 2.83
CA TRP A 351 -3.32 -2.61 3.46
C TRP A 351 -3.47 -1.80 4.74
N VAL A 352 -2.65 -2.09 5.74
CA VAL A 352 -2.71 -1.45 7.06
C VAL A 352 -1.44 -0.66 7.34
N GLU A 353 -1.58 0.60 7.71
CA GLU A 353 -0.47 1.42 8.19
C GLU A 353 -0.09 1.03 9.63
N LEU A 354 1.13 0.53 9.80
CA LEU A 354 1.66 0.08 11.09
C LEU A 354 1.85 1.25 12.06
N MET A 355 1.18 1.17 13.21
CA MET A 355 1.19 2.20 14.25
C MET A 355 2.20 1.91 15.38
N GLY A 356 2.12 2.70 16.45
CA GLY A 356 2.95 2.58 17.65
C GLY A 356 4.06 3.61 17.77
N GLY A 357 4.12 4.59 16.86
CA GLY A 357 5.02 5.74 16.96
C GLY A 357 6.49 5.34 17.03
N ALA A 358 7.26 6.02 17.89
CA ALA A 358 8.69 5.77 18.10
C ALA A 358 8.97 4.86 19.31
N GLU A 359 8.00 4.05 19.74
CA GLU A 359 8.13 3.17 20.90
C GLU A 359 7.97 1.68 20.50
N PRO A 360 9.01 0.85 20.62
CA PRO A 360 8.97 -0.57 20.27
C PRO A 360 7.82 -1.36 20.92
N ARG A 361 7.51 -1.06 22.19
CA ARG A 361 6.43 -1.74 22.92
C ARG A 361 5.05 -1.47 22.31
N ASN A 362 4.79 -0.22 21.92
CA ASN A 362 3.50 0.17 21.33
C ASN A 362 3.35 -0.40 19.92
N ARG A 363 4.46 -0.51 19.19
CA ARG A 363 4.52 -1.17 17.87
C ARG A 363 4.11 -2.64 17.95
N ARG A 364 4.71 -3.39 18.87
CA ARG A 364 4.33 -4.79 19.14
C ARG A 364 2.87 -4.92 19.56
N ALA A 365 2.40 -4.06 20.46
CA ALA A 365 1.02 -4.08 20.92
C ALA A 365 0.00 -3.85 19.78
N PHE A 366 0.30 -2.96 18.84
CA PHE A 366 -0.53 -2.76 17.65
C PHE A 366 -0.58 -4.03 16.78
N SER A 367 0.58 -4.61 16.49
CA SER A 367 0.68 -5.83 15.69
C SER A 367 0.00 -7.02 16.33
N GLN A 368 0.13 -7.17 17.65
CA GLN A 368 -0.58 -8.19 18.41
C GLN A 368 -2.10 -8.00 18.32
N SER A 369 -2.59 -6.76 18.39
CA SER A 369 -4.02 -6.44 18.27
C SER A 369 -4.63 -6.82 16.91
N LEU A 370 -3.81 -6.99 15.86
CA LEU A 370 -4.27 -7.49 14.56
C LEU A 370 -4.47 -9.02 14.55
N ILE A 371 -3.70 -9.73 15.37
CA ILE A 371 -3.67 -11.20 15.45
C ILE A 371 -4.61 -11.72 16.54
N ASP A 372 -4.77 -10.95 17.61
CA ASP A 372 -5.71 -11.26 18.68
C ASP A 372 -7.14 -11.30 18.14
N PRO A 373 -8.02 -12.11 18.75
CA PRO A 373 -9.43 -12.09 18.41
C PRO A 373 -9.99 -10.68 18.63
N PRO A 374 -10.79 -10.17 17.68
CA PRO A 374 -11.34 -8.82 17.79
C PRO A 374 -12.20 -8.72 19.06
N PRO A 375 -12.23 -7.55 19.71
CA PRO A 375 -13.01 -7.36 20.93
C PRO A 375 -14.51 -7.62 20.70
N VAL A 376 -15.21 -8.05 21.76
CA VAL A 376 -16.60 -8.58 21.73
C VAL A 376 -17.62 -7.65 21.05
N ASN A 377 -17.33 -6.35 20.99
CA ASN A 377 -18.15 -5.35 20.33
C ASN A 377 -18.02 -5.31 18.79
N ILE A 378 -17.17 -6.16 18.21
CA ILE A 378 -16.95 -6.27 16.76
C ILE A 378 -17.56 -7.59 16.30
N GLU A 379 -18.39 -7.56 15.25
CA GLU A 379 -19.10 -8.74 14.71
C GLU A 379 -18.18 -9.75 13.98
N LEU A 380 -16.86 -9.58 14.05
CA LEU A 380 -15.88 -10.46 13.42
C LEU A 380 -15.48 -11.57 14.39
N THR A 381 -15.39 -12.80 13.91
CA THR A 381 -14.92 -13.96 14.71
C THR A 381 -13.44 -14.26 14.50
N GLU A 382 -12.87 -13.75 13.42
CA GLU A 382 -11.51 -13.99 12.96
C GLU A 382 -10.57 -12.84 13.36
N PRO A 383 -9.28 -13.10 13.58
CA PRO A 383 -8.27 -12.04 13.65
C PRO A 383 -8.34 -11.10 12.46
N LEU A 384 -8.21 -9.80 12.71
CA LEU A 384 -8.28 -8.78 11.66
C LEU A 384 -7.20 -9.00 10.60
N ASP A 385 -6.02 -9.47 11.01
CA ASP A 385 -4.89 -9.74 10.13
C ASP A 385 -5.26 -10.68 8.97
N LYS A 386 -6.21 -11.59 9.16
CA LYS A 386 -6.64 -12.51 8.10
C LYS A 386 -7.21 -11.81 6.85
N GLU A 387 -7.82 -10.65 7.06
CA GLU A 387 -8.42 -9.83 6.01
C GLU A 387 -7.44 -8.78 5.46
N VAL A 388 -6.30 -8.59 6.14
CA VAL A 388 -5.20 -7.69 5.73
C VAL A 388 -4.31 -8.38 4.71
N THR A 389 -4.12 -7.74 3.56
CA THR A 389 -3.35 -8.28 2.43
C THR A 389 -1.96 -7.66 2.29
N GLY A 390 -1.59 -6.68 3.13
CA GLY A 390 -0.29 -6.03 3.09
C GLY A 390 -0.08 -5.03 4.24
N TYR A 391 1.18 -4.71 4.52
CA TYR A 391 1.55 -3.78 5.59
C TYR A 391 2.26 -2.55 5.02
N VAL A 392 1.88 -1.37 5.51
CA VAL A 392 2.49 -0.08 5.14
C VAL A 392 3.20 0.48 6.35
N LEU A 393 4.41 0.98 6.15
CA LEU A 393 5.16 1.65 7.19
C LEU A 393 5.29 3.13 6.89
N PRO A 394 4.61 4.01 7.63
CA PRO A 394 4.67 5.44 7.38
C PRO A 394 6.02 6.02 7.87
N LEU A 395 7.08 5.93 7.03
CA LEU A 395 8.42 6.41 7.36
C LEU A 395 8.41 7.91 7.66
N SER A 396 7.70 8.72 6.86
CA SER A 396 7.54 10.17 7.06
C SER A 396 7.05 10.51 8.49
N ALA A 397 5.97 9.87 8.94
CA ALA A 397 5.40 10.06 10.27
C ALA A 397 6.37 9.61 11.38
N LEU A 398 7.12 8.53 11.14
CA LEU A 398 8.18 8.08 12.03
C LEU A 398 9.31 9.10 12.18
N ARG A 399 9.78 9.69 11.07
CA ARG A 399 10.84 10.71 11.09
C ARG A 399 10.39 11.93 11.89
N HIS A 400 9.17 12.40 11.67
CA HIS A 400 8.58 13.50 12.45
C HIS A 400 8.49 13.20 13.96
N ARG A 401 8.29 11.93 14.34
CA ARG A 401 8.21 11.50 15.75
C ARG A 401 9.58 11.43 16.42
N LEU A 402 10.58 10.92 15.71
CA LEU A 402 11.95 10.78 16.22
C LEU A 402 12.65 12.16 16.30
N HIS A 403 12.50 13.00 15.27
CA HIS A 403 13.14 14.32 15.18
C HIS A 403 12.13 15.43 14.80
N PRO A 404 11.33 15.91 15.76
CA PRO A 404 10.36 16.99 15.51
C PRO A 404 11.00 18.34 15.15
N SER A 405 12.28 18.56 15.47
CA SER A 405 13.01 19.81 15.20
C SER A 405 13.65 19.87 13.79
N ASP A 406 14.16 18.75 13.27
CA ASP A 406 14.82 18.72 11.94
C ASP A 406 13.82 18.81 10.79
N SER A 407 12.59 18.34 11.00
CA SER A 407 11.52 18.38 10.01
C SER A 407 10.84 19.75 9.87
N ALA A 408 10.99 20.64 10.86
CA ALA A 408 10.38 21.98 10.85
C ALA A 408 11.34 23.10 10.40
N SER A 409 12.65 22.85 10.35
CA SER A 409 13.64 23.95 10.45
C SER A 409 14.47 24.25 9.20
N ARG A 410 14.18 23.70 8.02
CA ARG A 410 14.90 24.08 6.79
C ARG A 410 13.95 24.42 5.65
N SER A 411 13.18 25.49 5.83
CA SER A 411 12.59 26.21 4.70
C SER A 411 13.57 27.26 4.19
N ILE A 412 14.38 26.93 3.19
CA ILE A 412 15.01 28.00 2.40
C ILE A 412 13.91 28.53 1.48
N GLN A 413 13.38 29.72 1.77
CA GLN A 413 12.39 30.42 0.94
C GLN A 413 11.13 29.60 0.59
N GLY A 414 10.63 28.77 1.51
CA GLY A 414 9.37 28.03 1.35
C GLY A 414 9.48 26.68 0.64
N ILE A 415 10.70 26.17 0.41
CA ILE A 415 10.92 24.80 -0.06
C ILE A 415 11.37 23.94 1.13
N GLN A 416 10.62 22.90 1.47
CA GLN A 416 10.96 21.96 2.54
C GLN A 416 11.98 20.95 2.01
N HIS A 417 13.15 20.84 2.66
CA HIS A 417 14.13 19.77 2.37
C HIS A 417 14.33 18.88 3.58
N HIS A 418 14.34 17.57 3.36
CA HIS A 418 14.66 16.59 4.38
C HIS A 418 16.18 16.38 4.41
N PRO A 419 16.86 16.58 5.56
CA PRO A 419 18.26 16.18 5.66
C PRO A 419 18.38 14.67 5.50
N SER A 420 19.48 14.21 4.91
CA SER A 420 19.74 12.78 4.83
C SER A 420 19.78 12.14 6.22
N PRO A 421 19.14 10.97 6.39
CA PRO A 421 19.13 10.26 7.66
C PRO A 421 20.55 9.84 8.05
N THR A 422 20.98 10.16 9.28
CA THR A 422 22.29 9.69 9.79
C THR A 422 22.28 8.16 9.98
N PRO A 423 23.43 7.46 9.96
CA PRO A 423 23.47 6.02 10.20
C PRO A 423 22.81 5.58 11.51
N LEU A 424 22.95 6.39 12.58
CA LEU A 424 22.28 6.14 13.86
C LEU A 424 20.76 6.20 13.74
N PHE A 425 20.25 7.18 13.00
CA PHE A 425 18.83 7.34 12.76
C PHE A 425 18.24 6.18 11.93
N ILE A 426 18.99 5.68 10.95
CA ILE A 426 18.60 4.47 10.20
C ILE A 426 18.53 3.25 11.14
N GLN A 427 19.47 3.10 12.08
CA GLN A 427 19.43 2.01 13.07
C GLN A 427 18.22 2.11 14.01
N GLU A 428 17.87 3.31 14.49
CA GLU A 428 16.68 3.51 15.33
C GLU A 428 15.40 3.16 14.58
N ILE A 429 15.25 3.61 13.33
CA ILE A 429 14.14 3.23 12.46
C ILE A 429 14.08 1.71 12.37
N ASN A 430 15.18 1.05 11.99
CA ASN A 430 15.25 -0.39 11.79
C ASN A 430 14.76 -1.19 13.02
N SER A 431 15.16 -0.78 14.23
CA SER A 431 14.69 -1.43 15.47
C SER A 431 13.16 -1.33 15.65
N LEU A 432 12.56 -0.19 15.29
CA LEU A 432 11.11 0.00 15.30
C LEU A 432 10.41 -0.85 14.23
N LEU A 433 11.07 -1.08 13.09
CA LEU A 433 10.53 -1.87 11.99
C LEU A 433 10.43 -3.33 12.38
N GLU A 434 11.51 -3.87 12.94
CA GLU A 434 11.57 -5.23 13.44
C GLU A 434 10.52 -5.47 14.52
N SER A 435 10.36 -4.52 15.45
CA SER A 435 9.34 -4.58 16.50
C SER A 435 7.90 -4.56 15.96
N SER A 436 7.66 -3.89 14.82
CA SER A 436 6.32 -3.87 14.19
C SER A 436 5.99 -5.22 13.54
N LEU A 437 7.01 -5.89 13.01
CA LEU A 437 6.81 -7.09 12.20
C LEU A 437 6.99 -8.37 13.00
N GLU A 438 7.52 -8.33 14.22
CA GLU A 438 7.88 -9.50 15.04
C GLU A 438 6.76 -10.54 15.17
N GLU A 439 5.51 -10.12 15.35
CA GLU A 439 4.34 -11.02 15.46
C GLU A 439 3.66 -11.34 14.12
N LEU A 440 3.79 -10.46 13.11
CA LEU A 440 3.00 -10.50 11.87
C LEU A 440 3.50 -11.51 10.84
N SER A 441 2.64 -12.10 10.00
CA SER A 441 3.10 -13.06 8.98
C SER A 441 4.15 -12.48 8.02
N ALA A 442 5.14 -13.29 7.65
CA ALA A 442 6.14 -12.98 6.62
C ALA A 442 5.62 -13.20 5.19
N GLU A 443 4.39 -13.68 5.02
CA GLU A 443 3.82 -14.06 3.72
C GLU A 443 3.07 -12.91 3.03
N LYS A 444 3.10 -11.70 3.61
CA LYS A 444 2.42 -10.52 3.08
C LYS A 444 3.42 -9.47 2.60
N PRO A 445 3.08 -8.68 1.57
CA PRO A 445 3.93 -7.63 1.06
C PRO A 445 4.07 -6.50 2.10
N ARG A 446 5.27 -5.92 2.15
CA ARG A 446 5.64 -4.81 3.05
C ARG A 446 6.05 -3.60 2.22
N TYR A 447 5.35 -2.49 2.40
CA TYR A 447 5.58 -1.24 1.69
C TYR A 447 6.16 -0.17 2.63
N ALA A 448 7.29 0.42 2.22
CA ALA A 448 7.98 1.51 2.90
C ALA A 448 7.92 2.81 2.05
N PRO A 449 6.84 3.60 2.16
CA PRO A 449 6.72 4.90 1.50
C PRO A 449 7.78 5.90 1.98
N ALA A 450 8.19 6.82 1.11
CA ALA A 450 9.10 7.93 1.41
C ALA A 450 10.44 7.49 2.01
N ALA A 451 11.09 6.49 1.41
CA ALA A 451 12.53 6.35 1.56
C ALA A 451 13.23 7.60 0.96
N LEU A 452 14.28 8.10 1.62
CA LEU A 452 14.95 9.35 1.24
C LEU A 452 16.13 9.14 0.29
N SER A 453 16.68 7.92 0.22
CA SER A 453 17.83 7.63 -0.64
C SER A 453 17.90 6.17 -1.09
N PRO A 454 18.64 5.87 -2.17
CA PRO A 454 18.95 4.50 -2.57
C PRO A 454 19.65 3.69 -1.46
N PHE A 455 20.45 4.32 -0.59
CA PHE A 455 21.09 3.67 0.55
C PHE A 455 20.06 3.14 1.55
N GLU A 456 19.09 3.98 1.92
CA GLU A 456 18.00 3.58 2.82
C GLU A 456 17.15 2.47 2.19
N MET A 457 16.89 2.54 0.87
CA MET A 457 16.20 1.47 0.14
C MET A 457 16.96 0.14 0.22
N LEU A 458 18.29 0.13 0.04
CA LEU A 458 19.10 -1.10 0.17
C LEU A 458 19.06 -1.67 1.59
N ASP A 459 19.17 -0.81 2.60
CA ASP A 459 19.07 -1.21 4.02
C ASP A 459 17.72 -1.88 4.34
N LEU A 460 16.64 -1.33 3.81
CA LEU A 460 15.29 -1.84 3.99
C LEU A 460 15.05 -3.12 3.17
N VAL A 461 15.55 -3.21 1.94
CA VAL A 461 15.49 -4.44 1.13
C VAL A 461 16.19 -5.60 1.85
N GLU A 462 17.38 -5.37 2.43
CA GLU A 462 18.11 -6.37 3.20
C GLU A 462 17.27 -6.92 4.37
N ARG A 463 16.41 -6.06 4.94
CA ARG A 463 15.52 -6.35 6.07
C ARG A 463 14.14 -6.91 5.66
N GLY A 464 13.97 -7.22 4.38
CA GLY A 464 12.78 -7.87 3.86
C GLY A 464 11.61 -6.94 3.57
N TRP A 465 11.86 -5.66 3.28
CA TRP A 465 10.87 -4.74 2.69
C TRP A 465 10.74 -4.98 1.18
N ASP A 466 9.50 -4.97 0.67
CA ASP A 466 9.19 -5.41 -0.69
C ASP A 466 8.92 -4.26 -1.65
N LEU A 467 8.34 -3.16 -1.19
CA LEU A 467 7.89 -2.06 -2.05
C LEU A 467 8.35 -0.70 -1.50
N PHE A 468 8.68 0.21 -2.42
CA PHE A 468 9.12 1.58 -2.18
C PHE A 468 8.43 2.54 -3.18
N ASP A 469 8.66 3.84 -3.08
CA ASP A 469 8.16 4.83 -4.05
C ASP A 469 9.30 5.66 -4.66
N TYR A 470 8.94 6.52 -5.60
CA TYR A 470 9.88 7.36 -6.36
C TYR A 470 10.30 8.64 -5.61
N THR A 471 10.04 8.76 -4.31
CA THR A 471 10.31 10.00 -3.54
C THR A 471 11.74 10.54 -3.77
N PRO A 472 12.83 9.72 -3.73
CA PRO A 472 14.18 10.24 -4.00
C PRO A 472 14.36 10.77 -5.43
N ALA A 473 13.73 10.11 -6.42
CA ALA A 473 13.81 10.53 -7.82
C ALA A 473 13.05 11.84 -8.06
N GLU A 474 11.88 11.98 -7.43
CA GLU A 474 11.05 13.19 -7.47
C GLU A 474 11.79 14.37 -6.81
N GLU A 475 12.32 14.18 -5.60
CA GLU A 475 13.09 15.22 -4.90
C GLU A 475 14.34 15.63 -5.67
N ALA A 476 15.10 14.67 -6.21
CA ALA A 476 16.27 14.95 -7.04
C ALA A 476 15.89 15.72 -8.32
N ALA A 477 14.80 15.33 -8.99
CA ALA A 477 14.34 16.02 -10.19
C ALA A 477 13.91 17.47 -9.92
N GLU A 478 13.23 17.72 -8.81
CA GLU A 478 12.88 19.08 -8.40
C GLU A 478 14.12 19.92 -8.05
N ALA A 479 15.14 19.30 -7.46
CA ALA A 479 16.43 19.92 -7.15
C ALA A 479 17.31 20.17 -8.38
N GLY A 480 16.97 19.63 -9.56
CA GLY A 480 17.82 19.69 -10.75
C GLY A 480 18.99 18.69 -10.73
N VAL A 481 18.86 17.61 -9.95
CA VAL A 481 19.87 16.56 -9.83
C VAL A 481 19.45 15.32 -10.63
N ALA A 482 20.34 14.86 -11.51
CA ALA A 482 20.15 13.62 -12.27
C ALA A 482 20.98 12.49 -11.67
N PHE A 483 20.38 11.32 -11.45
CA PHE A 483 21.10 10.16 -10.92
C PHE A 483 22.18 9.66 -11.88
N SER A 484 23.32 9.27 -11.31
CA SER A 484 24.50 8.79 -12.04
C SER A 484 25.12 7.53 -11.41
N PHE A 485 24.59 7.02 -10.30
CA PHE A 485 25.09 5.80 -9.68
C PHE A 485 24.83 4.55 -10.55
N GLU A 486 25.47 3.43 -10.24
CA GLU A 486 25.16 2.13 -10.84
C GLU A 486 25.01 1.07 -9.77
N PHE A 487 24.17 0.07 -10.06
CA PHE A 487 24.01 -1.09 -9.20
C PHE A 487 23.78 -2.34 -10.07
N PRO A 488 24.62 -3.38 -9.97
CA PRO A 488 25.86 -3.49 -9.18
C PRO A 488 26.91 -2.41 -9.52
N VAL A 489 27.83 -2.14 -8.59
CA VAL A 489 28.97 -1.25 -8.81
C VAL A 489 29.91 -1.86 -9.85
N PRO A 490 30.29 -1.11 -10.91
CA PRO A 490 31.22 -1.58 -11.93
C PRO A 490 32.53 -2.11 -11.33
N THR A 491 33.09 -3.17 -11.92
CA THR A 491 34.28 -3.85 -11.39
C THR A 491 35.58 -3.05 -11.60
N GLU A 492 35.59 -2.12 -12.56
CA GLU A 492 36.81 -1.39 -13.01
C GLU A 492 37.01 -0.04 -12.29
N THR A 493 36.09 0.35 -11.41
CA THR A 493 36.13 1.63 -10.69
C THR A 493 36.85 1.49 -9.35
N GLU A 494 38.17 1.66 -9.35
CA GLU A 494 38.98 1.90 -8.15
C GLU A 494 39.14 3.41 -7.91
N SER A 495 38.05 4.10 -7.52
CA SER A 495 38.16 5.49 -7.05
C SER A 495 38.67 5.50 -5.60
N THR A 496 39.61 6.40 -5.29
CA THR A 496 40.11 6.59 -3.91
C THR A 496 39.14 7.38 -3.05
N GLU A 497 38.24 8.15 -3.67
CA GLU A 497 37.20 8.94 -3.00
C GLU A 497 35.80 8.43 -3.39
N PRO A 498 34.83 8.44 -2.47
CA PRO A 498 33.46 8.07 -2.77
C PRO A 498 32.82 9.04 -3.79
N GLU A 499 32.17 8.50 -4.82
CA GLU A 499 31.48 9.29 -5.85
C GLU A 499 30.07 9.72 -5.41
N ASP A 500 29.58 10.86 -5.89
CA ASP A 500 28.19 11.24 -5.65
C ASP A 500 27.19 10.37 -6.42
N ILE A 501 26.02 10.13 -5.82
CA ILE A 501 24.94 9.34 -6.44
C ILE A 501 24.28 10.05 -7.63
N GLY A 502 24.50 11.35 -7.79
CA GLY A 502 23.89 12.16 -8.84
C GLY A 502 24.74 13.38 -9.17
N ILE A 503 24.36 14.06 -10.25
CA ILE A 503 25.00 15.28 -10.71
C ILE A 503 24.03 16.45 -10.62
N ASN A 504 24.46 17.56 -9.99
CA ASN A 504 23.75 18.82 -9.97
C ASN A 504 23.88 19.55 -11.31
N LEU A 505 22.80 19.58 -12.10
CA LEU A 505 22.80 20.19 -13.42
C LEU A 505 22.73 21.73 -13.39
N TYR A 506 22.70 22.37 -12.23
CA TYR A 506 22.93 23.83 -12.11
C TYR A 506 24.43 24.20 -12.16
N ASP A 507 25.34 23.23 -12.01
CA ASP A 507 26.78 23.47 -12.07
C ASP A 507 27.20 23.99 -13.47
N PRO A 508 27.94 25.12 -13.58
CA PRO A 508 28.44 25.66 -14.83
C PRO A 508 29.29 24.69 -15.65
N ARG A 509 29.88 23.66 -15.03
CA ARG A 509 30.63 22.63 -15.77
C ARG A 509 29.80 21.96 -16.87
N PHE A 510 28.47 21.99 -16.75
CA PHE A 510 27.56 21.40 -17.71
C PHE A 510 27.11 22.37 -18.82
N GLU A 511 27.47 23.65 -18.79
CA GLU A 511 27.03 24.66 -19.78
C GLU A 511 27.32 24.25 -21.23
N PHE A 512 28.48 23.61 -21.45
CA PHE A 512 28.91 23.12 -22.77
C PHE A 512 29.15 21.61 -22.79
N ASP A 513 28.59 20.87 -21.82
CA ASP A 513 28.65 19.39 -21.80
C ASP A 513 27.55 18.82 -22.72
N PHE A 514 27.90 18.56 -23.98
CA PHE A 514 27.00 17.97 -24.97
C PHE A 514 26.88 16.44 -24.86
N THR A 515 27.40 15.82 -23.80
CA THR A 515 27.18 14.39 -23.54
C THR A 515 25.78 14.13 -22.99
N PRO A 516 25.18 12.96 -23.25
CA PRO A 516 23.89 12.60 -22.69
C PRO A 516 23.98 12.34 -21.18
N LEU A 517 22.82 12.28 -20.53
CA LEU A 517 22.73 11.69 -19.19
C LEU A 517 23.13 10.22 -19.22
N LYS A 518 23.50 9.69 -18.05
CA LYS A 518 23.97 8.32 -17.90
C LYS A 518 22.91 7.32 -18.42
N PRO A 519 23.28 6.36 -19.29
CA PRO A 519 22.30 5.39 -19.79
C PRO A 519 21.76 4.50 -18.65
N THR A 520 20.44 4.29 -18.63
CA THR A 520 19.77 3.43 -17.64
C THR A 520 19.49 2.02 -18.15
N GLY A 521 19.92 1.69 -19.37
CA GLY A 521 19.54 0.47 -20.09
C GLY A 521 18.09 0.45 -20.60
N LYS A 522 17.27 1.42 -20.19
CA LYS A 522 15.89 1.61 -20.66
C LYS A 522 15.82 2.71 -21.72
N LYS A 523 14.95 2.51 -22.71
CA LYS A 523 14.58 3.59 -23.65
C LYS A 523 13.63 4.55 -22.93
N THR A 524 13.98 5.82 -22.91
CA THR A 524 13.19 6.89 -22.28
C THR A 524 13.07 8.07 -23.24
N LEU A 525 12.17 9.01 -22.95
CA LEU A 525 12.11 10.28 -23.69
C LEU A 525 13.44 11.05 -23.67
N VAL A 526 14.28 10.82 -22.66
CA VAL A 526 15.58 11.50 -22.51
C VAL A 526 16.63 10.86 -23.40
N SER A 527 16.74 9.53 -23.37
CA SER A 527 17.77 8.79 -24.11
C SER A 527 17.40 8.55 -25.57
N HIS A 528 16.10 8.41 -25.86
CA HIS A 528 15.57 8.08 -27.18
C HIS A 528 14.26 8.86 -27.41
N PRO A 529 14.32 10.19 -27.58
CA PRO A 529 13.13 10.98 -27.85
C PRO A 529 12.41 10.50 -29.11
N THR A 530 11.13 10.13 -28.95
CA THR A 530 10.23 9.74 -30.03
C THR A 530 9.15 10.80 -30.20
N PHE A 531 8.97 11.25 -31.45
CA PHE A 531 7.95 12.21 -31.83
C PHE A 531 6.94 11.52 -32.73
N ASP A 532 5.67 11.93 -32.64
CA ASP A 532 4.60 11.34 -33.46
C ASP A 532 4.91 11.53 -34.95
N GLN A 533 4.75 10.47 -35.73
CA GLN A 533 4.93 10.47 -37.18
C GLN A 533 3.86 11.30 -37.89
N ASN A 534 2.72 11.56 -37.22
CA ASN A 534 1.65 12.41 -37.70
C ASN A 534 1.56 13.72 -36.90
N PRO A 535 2.54 14.64 -37.04
CA PRO A 535 2.45 15.93 -36.36
C PRO A 535 1.17 16.65 -36.78
N ILE A 536 0.50 17.30 -35.83
CA ILE A 536 -0.67 18.13 -36.13
C ILE A 536 -0.22 19.24 -37.09
N GLN A 537 -0.65 19.16 -38.35
CA GLN A 537 -0.33 20.16 -39.37
C GLN A 537 -1.15 21.43 -39.10
N HIS A 538 -0.54 22.37 -38.39
CA HIS A 538 -1.16 23.68 -38.13
C HIS A 538 -1.21 24.56 -39.39
N CYS A 539 -0.30 24.36 -40.36
CA CYS A 539 -0.34 25.06 -41.64
C CYS A 539 0.41 24.29 -42.76
N PRO A 540 0.23 24.65 -44.05
CA PRO A 540 0.93 24.00 -45.16
C PRO A 540 2.47 24.13 -45.11
N LEU A 541 2.98 25.15 -44.40
CA LEU A 541 4.42 25.37 -44.17
C LEU A 541 5.00 24.45 -43.08
N SER A 542 4.17 23.79 -42.28
CA SER A 542 4.61 22.88 -41.21
C SER A 542 4.76 21.42 -41.67
N LYS A 543 4.93 21.18 -42.98
CA LYS A 543 5.30 19.86 -43.49
C LYS A 543 6.73 19.57 -43.06
N ILE A 544 6.87 18.70 -42.07
CA ILE A 544 8.16 18.14 -41.66
C ILE A 544 8.28 16.78 -42.35
N ASP A 545 9.33 16.59 -43.13
CA ASP A 545 9.69 15.26 -43.65
C ASP A 545 10.24 14.44 -42.46
N VAL A 546 9.38 13.60 -41.87
CA VAL A 546 9.75 12.76 -40.72
C VAL A 546 10.52 11.55 -41.24
N GLU A 547 11.83 11.72 -41.48
CA GLU A 547 12.70 10.62 -41.95
C GLU A 547 13.26 9.73 -40.82
N LYS A 548 13.08 10.10 -39.54
CA LYS A 548 13.61 9.33 -38.40
C LYS A 548 12.60 9.20 -37.25
N ASP A 549 12.35 7.95 -36.86
CA ASP A 549 11.46 7.55 -35.75
C ASP A 549 12.07 7.86 -34.37
N THR A 550 13.40 8.01 -34.29
CA THR A 550 14.14 8.33 -33.06
C THR A 550 15.12 9.48 -33.26
N GLN A 551 15.06 10.45 -32.35
CA GLN A 551 15.96 11.60 -32.30
C GLN A 551 17.15 11.34 -31.33
N PRO A 552 18.26 12.08 -31.44
CA PRO A 552 19.38 11.92 -30.49
C PRO A 552 18.95 12.26 -29.06
N ALA A 553 19.63 11.64 -28.09
CA ALA A 553 19.40 11.91 -26.67
C ALA A 553 19.58 13.40 -26.32
N PHE A 554 18.82 13.88 -25.34
CA PHE A 554 19.03 15.21 -24.78
C PHE A 554 20.37 15.26 -24.04
N THR A 555 21.07 16.39 -24.19
CA THR A 555 22.39 16.61 -23.59
C THR A 555 22.29 17.25 -22.21
N LYS A 556 23.34 17.10 -21.39
CA LYS A 556 23.44 17.80 -20.09
C LYS A 556 23.39 19.31 -20.26
N ALA A 557 24.09 19.86 -21.26
CA ALA A 557 24.06 21.29 -21.61
C ALA A 557 22.65 21.81 -21.90
N TYR A 558 21.84 21.02 -22.62
CA TYR A 558 20.47 21.40 -22.89
C TYR A 558 19.62 21.43 -21.62
N ILE A 559 19.74 20.41 -20.76
CA ILE A 559 18.98 20.37 -19.50
C ILE A 559 19.45 21.48 -18.53
N HIS A 560 20.75 21.73 -18.44
CA HIS A 560 21.35 22.85 -17.72
C HIS A 560 20.75 24.18 -18.18
N HIS A 561 20.69 24.41 -19.50
CA HIS A 561 20.05 25.58 -20.08
C HIS A 561 18.57 25.70 -19.68
N LEU A 562 17.79 24.60 -19.75
CA LEU A 562 16.39 24.60 -19.33
C LEU A 562 16.22 24.95 -17.83
N LEU A 563 17.12 24.48 -16.97
CA LEU A 563 17.11 24.81 -15.53
C LEU A 563 17.37 26.30 -15.29
N LEU A 564 18.40 26.87 -15.92
CA LEU A 564 18.73 28.30 -15.81
C LEU A 564 17.62 29.19 -16.40
N THR A 565 16.99 28.72 -17.47
CA THR A 565 15.82 29.36 -18.08
C THR A 565 14.50 28.95 -17.42
N HIS A 566 14.52 28.33 -16.23
CA HIS A 566 13.36 27.91 -15.42
C HIS A 566 12.21 27.31 -16.27
N GLU A 567 12.56 26.55 -17.29
CA GLU A 567 11.60 25.88 -18.17
C GLU A 567 11.12 24.60 -17.49
N MET A 568 9.80 24.37 -17.43
CA MET A 568 9.25 23.21 -16.73
C MET A 568 9.64 21.87 -17.37
N LEU A 569 10.07 21.90 -18.63
CA LEU A 569 10.58 20.74 -19.35
C LEU A 569 11.82 20.12 -18.65
N SER A 570 12.63 20.91 -17.94
CA SER A 570 13.79 20.38 -17.22
C SER A 570 13.39 19.31 -16.21
N ASN A 571 12.38 19.59 -15.39
CA ASN A 571 11.92 18.67 -14.34
C ASN A 571 11.31 17.40 -14.94
N LEU A 572 10.61 17.52 -16.08
CA LEU A 572 10.06 16.37 -16.79
C LEU A 572 11.18 15.45 -17.30
N LEU A 573 12.22 16.01 -17.94
CA LEU A 573 13.34 15.23 -18.45
C LEU A 573 14.10 14.55 -17.30
N ILE A 574 14.42 15.29 -16.24
CA ILE A 574 15.15 14.73 -15.09
C ILE A 574 14.31 13.67 -14.37
N ALA A 575 13.01 13.90 -14.15
CA ALA A 575 12.12 12.91 -13.52
C ALA A 575 11.99 11.64 -14.38
N THR A 576 11.89 11.78 -15.70
CA THR A 576 11.86 10.63 -16.63
C THR A 576 13.14 9.81 -16.52
N HIS A 577 14.30 10.47 -16.47
CA HIS A 577 15.60 9.82 -16.29
C HIS A 577 15.72 9.13 -14.93
N ASN A 578 15.46 9.85 -13.84
CA ASN A 578 15.61 9.34 -12.47
C ASN A 578 14.64 8.16 -12.19
N ASN A 579 13.41 8.21 -12.71
CA ASN A 579 12.46 7.10 -12.56
C ASN A 579 12.95 5.84 -13.30
N ALA A 580 13.41 5.98 -14.54
CA ALA A 580 13.99 4.85 -15.28
C ALA A 580 15.25 4.29 -14.60
N HIS A 581 16.02 5.16 -13.94
CA HIS A 581 17.21 4.80 -13.19
C HIS A 581 16.86 3.98 -11.94
N LEU A 582 15.82 4.37 -11.18
CA LEU A 582 15.33 3.57 -10.05
C LEU A 582 14.70 2.25 -10.49
N ASP A 583 14.01 2.22 -11.64
CA ASP A 583 13.49 0.96 -12.17
C ASP A 583 14.62 -0.04 -12.49
N ALA A 584 15.68 0.45 -13.15
CA ALA A 584 16.86 -0.35 -13.47
C ALA A 584 17.56 -0.84 -12.20
N PHE A 585 17.70 0.04 -11.20
CA PHE A 585 18.23 -0.28 -9.89
C PHE A 585 17.48 -1.44 -9.21
N PHE A 586 16.14 -1.38 -9.14
CA PHE A 586 15.34 -2.48 -8.57
C PHE A 586 15.35 -3.74 -9.44
N SER A 587 15.48 -3.61 -10.76
CA SER A 587 15.69 -4.76 -11.67
C SER A 587 16.99 -5.49 -11.34
N SER A 588 18.09 -4.76 -11.15
CA SER A 588 19.38 -5.29 -10.74
C SER A 588 19.34 -5.97 -9.36
N ILE A 589 18.64 -5.37 -8.39
CA ILE A 589 18.42 -5.99 -7.06
C ILE A 589 17.74 -7.35 -7.22
N ARG A 590 16.63 -7.41 -7.97
CA ARG A 590 15.91 -8.68 -8.22
C ARG A 590 16.79 -9.70 -8.93
N HIS A 591 17.58 -9.27 -9.91
CA HIS A 591 18.52 -10.15 -10.60
C HIS A 591 19.56 -10.75 -9.64
N LEU A 592 20.18 -9.94 -8.77
CA LEU A 592 21.11 -10.42 -7.74
C LEU A 592 20.45 -11.43 -6.79
N LEU A 593 19.25 -11.10 -6.28
CA LEU A 593 18.52 -11.96 -5.35
C LEU A 593 18.07 -13.29 -5.99
N SER A 594 17.81 -13.29 -7.30
CA SER A 594 17.39 -14.49 -8.04
C SER A 594 18.49 -15.55 -8.17
N GLY A 595 19.76 -15.14 -8.15
CA GLY A 595 20.90 -16.05 -8.30
C GLY A 595 21.14 -16.99 -7.12
N PRO A 596 22.05 -17.98 -7.27
CA PRO A 596 22.53 -18.79 -6.16
C PRO A 596 23.20 -17.88 -5.13
N ASP A 597 22.98 -18.16 -3.83
CA ASP A 597 23.43 -17.32 -2.71
C ASP A 597 23.02 -15.84 -2.81
N GLY A 598 21.90 -15.56 -3.49
CA GLY A 598 21.40 -14.21 -3.77
C GLY A 598 21.44 -13.23 -2.59
N PRO A 599 20.95 -13.58 -1.38
CA PRO A 599 21.02 -12.70 -0.22
C PRO A 599 22.45 -12.31 0.18
N ALA A 600 23.41 -13.25 0.15
CA ALA A 600 24.80 -12.97 0.49
C ALA A 600 25.48 -12.10 -0.57
N ARG A 601 25.20 -12.37 -1.86
CA ARG A 601 25.68 -11.54 -2.98
C ARG A 601 25.11 -10.13 -2.92
N PHE A 602 23.83 -9.99 -2.61
CA PHE A 602 23.19 -8.70 -2.42
C PHE A 602 23.82 -7.92 -1.26
N ALA A 603 24.07 -8.57 -0.12
CA ALA A 603 24.72 -7.93 1.03
C ALA A 603 26.16 -7.48 0.71
N ALA A 604 26.93 -8.30 -0.01
CA ALA A 604 28.27 -7.94 -0.48
C ALA A 604 28.23 -6.75 -1.46
N GLU A 605 27.29 -6.75 -2.41
CA GLU A 605 27.16 -5.68 -3.39
C GLU A 605 26.65 -4.37 -2.75
N LYS A 606 25.75 -4.46 -1.78
CA LYS A 606 25.35 -3.33 -0.95
C LYS A 606 26.57 -2.73 -0.23
N ALA A 607 27.41 -3.56 0.39
CA ALA A 607 28.62 -3.06 1.06
C ALA A 607 29.56 -2.34 0.07
N ARG A 608 29.74 -2.89 -1.15
CA ARG A 608 30.48 -2.22 -2.23
C ARG A 608 29.85 -0.88 -2.61
N PHE A 609 28.54 -0.83 -2.77
CA PHE A 609 27.81 0.41 -3.06
C PHE A 609 28.01 1.48 -1.97
N PHE A 610 27.95 1.09 -0.70
CA PHE A 610 28.15 1.98 0.45
C PHE A 610 29.58 2.49 0.60
N SER A 611 30.58 1.76 0.06
CA SER A 611 31.97 2.20 0.03
C SER A 611 32.31 3.05 -1.19
N HIS A 612 31.67 2.77 -2.34
CA HIS A 612 31.96 3.44 -3.60
C HIS A 612 31.22 4.77 -3.76
N TYR A 613 29.97 4.88 -3.26
CA TYR A 613 29.19 6.11 -3.35
C TYR A 613 29.10 6.85 -2.01
N ALA A 614 29.20 8.18 -2.07
CA ALA A 614 29.02 9.07 -0.95
C ALA A 614 27.56 9.08 -0.47
N GLN A 615 27.35 8.99 0.84
CA GLN A 615 26.03 9.15 1.48
C GLN A 615 25.68 10.63 1.75
N THR A 616 26.43 11.56 1.14
CA THR A 616 26.25 12.99 1.30
C THR A 616 24.99 13.47 0.57
N THR A 617 24.48 14.63 0.97
CA THR A 617 23.37 15.33 0.27
C THR A 617 23.86 16.58 -0.43
N GLU A 618 25.17 16.72 -0.61
CA GLU A 618 25.79 17.95 -1.07
C GLU A 618 25.26 18.37 -2.45
N GLU A 619 25.27 17.47 -3.44
CA GLU A 619 24.72 17.74 -4.77
C GLU A 619 23.23 18.13 -4.73
N LEU A 620 22.45 17.52 -3.83
CA LEU A 620 21.04 17.83 -3.64
C LEU A 620 20.86 19.22 -3.02
N GLU A 621 21.58 19.53 -1.93
CA GLU A 621 21.55 20.83 -1.26
C GLU A 621 22.00 21.96 -2.22
N GLN A 622 23.07 21.73 -2.98
CA GLN A 622 23.54 22.67 -4.00
C GLN A 622 22.53 22.85 -5.15
N GLY A 623 21.87 21.78 -5.59
CA GLY A 623 20.80 21.87 -6.60
C GLY A 623 19.63 22.73 -6.13
N TRP A 624 19.21 22.56 -4.88
CA TRP A 624 18.17 23.40 -4.27
C TRP A 624 18.59 24.87 -4.14
N GLN A 625 19.84 25.14 -3.79
CA GLN A 625 20.40 26.49 -3.79
C GLN A 625 20.41 27.10 -5.20
N GLY A 626 20.79 26.32 -6.23
CA GLY A 626 20.75 26.73 -7.64
C GLY A 626 19.34 27.13 -8.08
N ARG A 627 18.34 26.28 -7.79
CA ARG A 627 16.93 26.56 -8.05
C ARG A 627 16.43 27.83 -7.35
N ALA A 628 16.79 28.02 -6.07
CA ALA A 628 16.44 29.22 -5.32
C ALA A 628 17.09 30.48 -5.95
N GLY A 629 18.36 30.38 -6.37
CA GLY A 629 19.08 31.42 -7.09
C GLY A 629 18.38 31.84 -8.38
N VAL A 630 17.98 30.88 -9.23
CA VAL A 630 17.25 31.18 -10.47
C VAL A 630 15.90 31.85 -10.20
N LYS A 631 15.15 31.37 -9.19
CA LYS A 631 13.87 32.01 -8.79
C LYS A 631 14.07 33.44 -8.30
N PHE A 632 15.15 33.70 -7.57
CA PHE A 632 15.52 35.03 -7.08
C PHE A 632 15.81 35.98 -8.25
N VAL A 633 16.69 35.58 -9.18
CA VAL A 633 17.08 36.38 -10.37
C VAL A 633 15.86 36.72 -11.23
N ARG A 634 14.93 35.78 -11.42
CA ARG A 634 13.74 35.99 -12.27
C ARG A 634 12.61 36.76 -11.59
N GLY A 635 12.80 37.22 -10.36
CA GLY A 635 11.88 38.15 -9.71
C GLY A 635 10.54 37.57 -9.25
N LYS A 636 10.34 36.24 -9.29
CA LYS A 636 9.10 35.57 -8.82
C LYS A 636 8.92 35.60 -7.28
N GLY A 637 9.92 36.03 -6.52
CA GLY A 637 9.78 36.40 -5.09
C GLY A 637 9.18 37.81 -4.93
N SER A 638 7.94 38.04 -5.35
CA SER A 638 7.41 39.41 -5.57
C SER A 638 6.84 40.15 -4.34
N MET A 639 7.04 39.70 -3.09
CA MET A 639 6.53 40.46 -1.92
C MET A 639 7.52 40.73 -0.77
N GLY A 640 8.69 40.09 -0.73
CA GLY A 640 9.72 40.33 0.31
C GLY A 640 10.79 41.37 -0.07
N LYS A 641 10.79 41.84 -1.32
CA LYS A 641 11.93 42.50 -1.99
C LYS A 641 12.51 43.72 -1.29
N ASP A 642 11.73 44.51 -0.56
CA ASP A 642 12.27 45.73 0.07
C ASP A 642 12.71 45.52 1.53
N ARG A 643 11.99 44.71 2.32
CA ARG A 643 12.28 44.61 3.75
C ARG A 643 13.47 43.73 4.04
N ASP A 644 13.60 42.59 3.37
CA ASP A 644 14.68 41.65 3.63
C ASP A 644 16.02 42.15 3.05
N LEU A 645 15.96 42.90 1.95
CA LEU A 645 17.11 43.54 1.32
C LEU A 645 17.59 44.77 2.11
N GLN A 646 16.66 45.57 2.67
CA GLN A 646 17.00 46.62 3.64
C GLN A 646 17.55 46.04 4.93
N LYS A 647 17.01 44.92 5.42
CA LYS A 647 17.48 44.25 6.63
C LYS A 647 18.87 43.64 6.44
N ALA A 648 19.11 42.94 5.34
CA ALA A 648 20.42 42.37 5.02
C ALA A 648 21.48 43.47 4.83
N LYS A 649 21.16 44.59 4.15
CA LYS A 649 22.07 45.75 4.08
C LYS A 649 22.37 46.33 5.45
N LYS A 650 21.36 46.46 6.31
CA LYS A 650 21.50 46.99 7.67
C LYS A 650 22.31 46.06 8.59
N ASP A 651 22.17 44.76 8.43
CA ASP A 651 22.92 43.76 9.20
C ASP A 651 24.39 43.67 8.76
N ILE A 652 24.67 43.91 7.47
CA ILE A 652 26.04 44.05 6.91
C ILE A 652 26.70 45.35 7.39
N GLU A 653 25.99 46.48 7.34
CA GLU A 653 26.49 47.78 7.85
C GLU A 653 26.76 47.74 9.37
N GLN A 654 26.07 46.86 10.11
CA GLN A 654 26.24 46.67 11.55
C GLN A 654 27.23 45.55 11.92
N GLY A 655 27.89 44.91 10.95
CA GLY A 655 28.87 43.85 11.19
C GLY A 655 28.29 42.59 11.83
N LYS A 656 26.99 42.31 11.63
CA LYS A 656 26.27 41.20 12.28
C LYS A 656 25.90 40.04 11.35
N GLY A 657 26.26 40.09 10.06
CA GLY A 657 25.89 39.05 9.09
C GLY A 657 27.09 38.32 8.49
N GLU A 658 27.07 36.98 8.54
CA GLU A 658 27.85 36.17 7.60
C GLU A 658 27.31 36.39 6.19
N SER A 659 28.19 36.51 5.20
CA SER A 659 27.81 36.70 3.81
C SER A 659 27.01 35.47 3.33
N VAL A 660 25.69 35.59 3.19
CA VAL A 660 24.93 34.66 2.33
C VAL A 660 25.32 35.03 0.90
N LYS A 661 26.44 34.47 0.43
CA LYS A 661 26.80 34.53 -0.98
C LYS A 661 25.76 33.70 -1.73
N TYR A 662 24.74 34.36 -2.27
CA TYR A 662 23.98 33.81 -3.39
C TYR A 662 24.89 33.84 -4.62
N VAL A 663 25.87 32.96 -4.67
CA VAL A 663 26.58 32.71 -5.92
C VAL A 663 25.60 31.90 -6.74
N VAL A 664 24.99 32.51 -7.75
CA VAL A 664 24.58 31.74 -8.91
C VAL A 664 25.84 31.63 -9.75
N PRO A 665 26.52 30.47 -9.78
CA PRO A 665 27.70 30.33 -10.61
C PRO A 665 27.23 30.53 -12.08
N GLY A 666 27.78 31.54 -12.78
CA GLY A 666 27.49 31.79 -14.19
C GLY A 666 26.49 32.90 -14.54
N VAL A 667 25.83 33.59 -13.58
CA VAL A 667 24.88 34.70 -13.92
C VAL A 667 25.53 36.09 -13.96
N GLU A 668 26.85 36.19 -13.71
CA GLU A 668 27.58 37.46 -13.86
C GLU A 668 27.60 37.98 -15.32
N SER A 669 27.28 37.13 -16.31
CA SER A 669 27.28 37.49 -17.74
C SER A 669 25.94 37.99 -18.30
N MET A 670 24.84 37.93 -17.54
CA MET A 670 23.50 38.34 -18.02
C MET A 670 23.07 39.77 -17.61
N GLN A 671 23.96 40.54 -16.98
CA GLN A 671 23.72 41.95 -16.62
C GLN A 671 24.62 42.97 -17.36
N GLN A 672 25.14 42.62 -18.54
CA GLN A 672 25.73 43.61 -19.45
C GLN A 672 24.83 43.92 -20.64
#